data_AF-A0A8H4JAX0-F1
#
_entry.id   AF-A0A8H4JAX0-F1
#
_cell.length_a   1.000
_cell.length_b   1.000
_cell.length_c   1.000
_cell.angle_alpha   90.00
_cell.angle_beta   90.00
_cell.angle_gamma   90.00
#
_symmetry.space_group_name_H-M   'P 1'
#
loop_
_entity.id
_entity.type
_entity.pdbx_description
1 polymer ?
#
loop_
_entity_poly.entity_id
_entity_poly.type
_entity_poly.pdbx_seq_one_letter_code
_entity_poly.pdbx_strand_id
1 'polypeptide(L)'
;MERQPEITIFNPELLDWLLESVVDRASAATIRRKIIHACQLVEQKDASATETLRRAETLMSEADEKSRHLEDEQNTLIEEKEKFLRDAKQLTSLPETVRNLGSTISSALEETQEGMAVSLREMSNATKSHQNTIESSSGETSKAIQEIKAVGESLDTSLKGIKQSVEHGLTSEHIATLTKGFADSVKALTESIEGIPANVRAGLNEEMTLERFLKPFELRDKLTHKEGELKRSEEANQRLIDQLTALQGSKAEVDLLLQQEKERVGRRNLLVQDLQSQLEDAEKLVDDIPELQRQLQEATTEAGRARSLSAELGELKRLYDASQETIRSQSENVNRLEGQTGRIRELEERATKAQQRARDLEESKSNFEAQIDQLTETLQDAQTLHEEAKESFRERLQDKAGLLSSKDRELENLRRDLGDMRELQQRLSEANGQVHDLAKQAGVANSNATTYLRDLSASLARVTVLEDRLDEATGQVRTLNAELENANGRFSNAEQERQDLDRQLTDATAKLTGLEGQLHSQETQRSLQIPEGPLGELASMYAKIAREVLNLPVMPQALATYDFRTLALAIAPLLFRLESNTELGVFLDSGSSEWHCLENVVDGMPRPEVIRQRQCTDHDGECVLVRVAESGERAVLDFYIQ
;
A
#
# COMPACT_ATOMS: atom_id res chain seq x y z
N MET A 1 48.80 -33.32 -0.41
CA MET A 1 49.60 -32.85 -1.55
C MET A 1 49.09 -33.56 -2.79
N GLU A 2 48.20 -32.91 -3.52
CA GLU A 2 47.84 -33.30 -4.88
C GLU A 2 49.13 -33.30 -5.71
N ARG A 3 49.42 -34.41 -6.39
CA ARG A 3 50.57 -34.48 -7.31
C ARG A 3 50.28 -33.47 -8.42
N GLN A 4 51.04 -32.37 -8.44
CA GLN A 4 51.06 -31.48 -9.60
C GLN A 4 51.38 -32.33 -10.84
N PRO A 5 50.67 -32.12 -11.96
CA PRO A 5 50.96 -32.83 -13.18
C PRO A 5 52.42 -32.56 -13.57
N GLU A 6 53.20 -33.60 -13.83
CA GLU A 6 54.52 -33.49 -14.43
C GLU A 6 54.36 -32.76 -15.76
N ILE A 7 54.61 -31.45 -15.76
CA ILE A 7 54.73 -30.65 -16.97
C ILE A 7 56.04 -31.10 -17.59
N THR A 8 56.02 -32.17 -18.38
CA THR A 8 57.11 -32.47 -19.30
C THR A 8 57.16 -31.31 -20.28
N ILE A 9 58.13 -30.41 -20.09
CA ILE A 9 58.31 -29.15 -20.82
C ILE A 9 58.44 -29.39 -22.33
N PHE A 10 58.68 -30.64 -22.74
CA PHE A 10 58.89 -31.00 -24.12
C PHE A 10 58.18 -32.31 -24.50
N ASN A 11 57.24 -32.24 -25.45
CA ASN A 11 56.66 -33.44 -26.07
C ASN A 11 57.51 -33.84 -27.29
N PRO A 12 58.27 -34.95 -27.23
CA PRO A 12 59.12 -35.39 -28.34
C PRO A 12 58.34 -35.73 -29.62
N GLU A 13 57.07 -36.11 -29.50
CA GLU A 13 56.20 -36.40 -30.65
C GLU A 13 55.91 -35.15 -31.48
N LEU A 14 55.78 -34.00 -30.81
CA LEU A 14 55.54 -32.72 -31.47
C LEU A 14 56.78 -32.23 -32.23
N LEU A 15 57.97 -32.53 -31.69
CA LEU A 15 59.25 -32.25 -32.37
C LEU A 15 59.42 -33.14 -33.61
N ASP A 16 59.06 -34.42 -33.49
CA ASP A 16 59.13 -35.35 -34.62
C ASP A 16 58.17 -34.93 -35.74
N TRP A 17 56.96 -34.50 -35.40
CA TRP A 17 56.02 -33.91 -36.36
C TRP A 17 56.57 -32.65 -37.04
N LEU A 18 57.18 -31.72 -36.29
CA LEU A 18 57.76 -30.50 -36.87
C LEU A 18 58.93 -30.81 -37.83
N LEU A 19 59.73 -31.83 -37.50
CA LEU A 19 60.90 -32.21 -38.28
C LEU A 19 60.60 -33.09 -39.50
N GLU A 20 59.41 -33.66 -39.64
CA GLU A 20 58.98 -34.37 -40.86
C GLU A 20 58.99 -33.49 -42.11
N SER A 21 58.81 -32.17 -41.93
CA SER A 21 58.83 -31.19 -43.01
C SER A 21 60.23 -30.85 -43.55
N VAL A 22 61.29 -31.30 -42.87
CA VAL A 22 62.69 -31.00 -43.25
C VAL A 22 63.17 -32.02 -44.28
N VAL A 23 63.38 -31.55 -45.52
CA VAL A 23 63.72 -32.39 -46.70
C VAL A 23 65.01 -33.20 -46.51
N ASP A 24 66.01 -32.63 -45.82
CA ASP A 24 67.24 -33.33 -45.48
C ASP A 24 67.13 -34.03 -44.12
N ARG A 25 66.94 -35.36 -44.16
CA ARG A 25 66.83 -36.19 -42.95
C ARG A 25 68.07 -36.16 -42.07
N ALA A 26 69.26 -35.93 -42.62
CA ALA A 26 70.49 -35.84 -41.82
C ALA A 26 70.53 -34.56 -40.99
N SER A 27 70.11 -33.44 -41.58
CA SER A 27 69.92 -32.17 -40.89
C SER A 27 68.81 -32.27 -39.84
N ALA A 28 67.66 -32.88 -40.17
CA ALA A 28 66.55 -33.09 -39.24
C ALA A 28 66.98 -33.90 -38.00
N ALA A 29 67.70 -35.02 -38.19
CA ALA A 29 68.20 -35.85 -37.09
C ALA A 29 69.25 -35.13 -36.22
N THR A 30 70.02 -34.20 -36.80
CA THR A 30 70.99 -33.39 -36.07
C THR A 30 70.31 -32.31 -35.25
N ILE A 31 69.31 -31.63 -35.82
CA ILE A 31 68.47 -30.65 -35.11
C ILE A 31 67.74 -31.33 -33.96
N ARG A 32 67.13 -32.50 -34.20
CA ARG A 32 66.47 -33.31 -33.17
C ARG A 32 67.38 -33.60 -31.98
N ARG A 33 68.58 -34.13 -32.25
CA ARG A 33 69.56 -34.46 -31.20
C ARG A 33 69.98 -33.22 -30.41
N LYS A 34 70.20 -32.08 -31.08
CA LYS A 34 70.57 -30.83 -30.40
C LYS A 34 69.44 -30.31 -29.52
N ILE A 35 68.19 -30.38 -29.97
CA ILE A 35 67.03 -29.92 -29.19
C ILE A 35 66.81 -30.84 -27.98
N ILE A 36 66.83 -32.16 -28.17
CA ILE A 36 66.71 -33.12 -27.06
C ILE A 36 67.83 -32.91 -26.03
N HIS A 37 69.08 -32.75 -26.48
CA HIS A 37 70.20 -32.48 -25.59
C HIS A 37 70.05 -31.15 -24.85
N ALA A 38 69.53 -30.10 -25.50
CA ALA A 38 69.26 -28.82 -24.86
C ALA A 38 68.15 -28.95 -23.80
N CYS A 39 67.07 -29.69 -24.09
CA CYS A 39 66.01 -29.97 -23.13
C CYS A 39 66.52 -30.75 -21.91
N GLN A 40 67.30 -31.81 -22.14
CA GLN A 40 67.93 -32.59 -21.05
C GLN A 40 68.87 -31.73 -20.20
N LEU A 41 69.62 -30.82 -20.83
CA LEU A 41 70.49 -29.89 -20.11
C LEU A 41 69.66 -28.91 -19.26
N VAL A 42 68.54 -28.40 -19.79
CA VAL A 42 67.63 -27.53 -19.04
C VAL A 42 67.01 -28.27 -17.87
N GLU A 43 66.51 -29.49 -18.05
CA GLU A 43 65.97 -30.33 -16.97
C GLU A 43 67.03 -30.65 -15.91
N GLN A 44 68.26 -30.95 -16.33
CA GLN A 44 69.38 -31.19 -15.40
C GLN A 44 69.72 -29.91 -14.61
N LYS A 45 69.70 -28.75 -15.27
CA LYS A 45 69.97 -27.45 -14.62
C LYS A 45 68.83 -27.04 -13.70
N ASP A 46 67.59 -27.32 -14.07
CA ASP A 46 66.41 -27.05 -13.25
C ASP A 46 66.39 -27.93 -12.01
N ALA A 47 66.69 -29.22 -12.14
CA ALA A 47 66.87 -30.13 -10.99
C ALA A 47 68.02 -29.69 -10.08
N SER A 48 69.15 -29.25 -10.66
CA SER A 48 70.27 -28.72 -9.88
C SER A 48 69.94 -27.39 -9.20
N ALA A 49 69.18 -26.51 -9.84
CA ALA A 49 68.73 -25.25 -9.25
C ALA A 49 67.73 -25.50 -8.12
N THR A 50 66.79 -26.42 -8.31
CA THR A 50 65.82 -26.84 -7.30
C THR A 50 66.49 -27.47 -6.09
N GLU A 51 67.49 -28.33 -6.28
CA GLU A 51 68.30 -28.90 -5.19
C GLU A 51 69.12 -27.82 -4.46
N THR A 52 69.67 -26.86 -5.19
CA THR A 52 70.41 -25.73 -4.58
C THR A 52 69.47 -24.83 -3.77
N LEU A 53 68.26 -24.58 -4.29
CA LEU A 53 67.24 -23.81 -3.61
C LEU A 53 66.79 -24.53 -2.33
N ARG A 54 66.53 -25.84 -2.41
CA ARG A 54 66.18 -26.66 -1.24
C ARG A 54 67.30 -26.67 -0.18
N ARG A 55 68.57 -26.72 -0.58
CA ARG A 55 69.71 -26.57 0.34
C ARG A 55 69.79 -25.18 0.96
N ALA A 56 69.53 -24.13 0.18
CA ALA A 56 69.49 -22.77 0.70
C ALA A 56 68.34 -22.59 1.70
N GLU A 57 67.15 -23.13 1.42
CA GLU A 57 66.01 -23.14 2.35
C GLU A 57 66.32 -23.92 3.64
N THR A 58 67.02 -25.05 3.52
CA THR A 58 67.45 -25.83 4.70
C THR A 58 68.46 -25.04 5.54
N LEU A 59 69.47 -24.43 4.92
CA LEU A 59 70.45 -23.58 5.61
C LEU A 59 69.83 -22.32 6.22
N MET A 60 68.83 -21.73 5.56
CA MET A 60 68.07 -20.61 6.11
C MET A 60 67.24 -21.05 7.31
N SER A 61 66.57 -22.21 7.24
CA SER A 61 65.85 -22.77 8.39
C SER A 61 66.79 -23.08 9.55
N GLU A 62 67.98 -23.64 9.30
CA GLU A 62 69.00 -23.88 10.32
C GLU A 62 69.55 -22.58 10.91
N ALA A 63 69.75 -21.55 10.08
CA ALA A 63 70.20 -20.23 10.52
C ALA A 63 69.14 -19.52 11.36
N ASP A 64 67.86 -19.60 10.97
CA ASP A 64 66.73 -19.04 11.73
C ASP A 64 66.57 -19.76 13.08
N GLU A 65 66.69 -21.10 13.09
CA GLU A 65 66.64 -21.88 14.34
C GLU A 65 67.83 -21.59 15.25
N LYS A 66 69.03 -21.42 14.68
CA LYS A 66 70.22 -21.00 15.42
C LYS A 66 70.11 -19.55 15.91
N SER A 67 69.49 -18.66 15.14
CA SER A 67 69.22 -17.29 15.55
C SER A 67 68.24 -17.25 16.72
N ARG A 68 67.16 -18.05 16.68
CA ARG A 68 66.24 -18.20 17.81
C ARG A 68 66.94 -18.77 19.04
N HIS A 69 67.79 -19.79 18.87
CA HIS A 69 68.57 -20.34 19.97
C HIS A 69 69.53 -19.30 20.57
N LEU A 70 70.18 -18.46 19.75
CA LEU A 70 71.04 -17.38 20.22
C LEU A 70 70.24 -16.25 20.87
N GLU A 71 69.04 -15.94 20.39
CA GLU A 71 68.12 -14.99 21.04
C GLU A 71 67.64 -15.54 22.39
N ASP A 72 67.29 -16.82 22.48
CA ASP A 72 66.92 -17.49 23.72
C ASP A 72 68.11 -17.55 24.71
N GLU A 73 69.32 -17.86 24.23
CA GLU A 73 70.57 -17.76 25.02
C GLU A 73 70.86 -16.32 25.45
N GLN A 74 70.66 -15.34 24.58
CA GLN A 74 70.85 -13.94 24.92
C GLN A 74 69.82 -13.49 25.96
N ASN A 75 68.57 -13.90 25.83
CA ASN A 75 67.50 -13.60 26.78
C ASN A 75 67.78 -14.26 28.14
N THR A 76 68.19 -15.53 28.15
CA THR A 76 68.60 -16.21 29.40
C THR A 76 69.84 -15.57 30.02
N LEU A 77 70.83 -15.15 29.23
CA LEU A 77 71.98 -14.39 29.73
C LEU A 77 71.60 -13.00 30.22
N ILE A 78 70.61 -12.34 29.62
CA ILE A 78 70.06 -11.06 30.12
C ILE A 78 69.34 -11.30 31.44
N GLU A 79 68.51 -12.33 31.55
CA GLU A 79 67.83 -12.71 32.80
C GLU A 79 68.83 -13.09 33.90
N GLU A 80 69.88 -13.85 33.56
CA GLU A 80 70.99 -14.17 34.47
C GLU A 80 71.77 -12.92 34.84
N LYS A 81 72.06 -12.01 33.90
CA LYS A 81 72.72 -10.73 34.19
C LYS A 81 71.87 -9.86 35.09
N GLU A 82 70.55 -9.80 34.87
CA GLU A 82 69.63 -9.07 35.75
C GLU A 82 69.51 -9.73 37.12
N LYS A 83 69.54 -11.06 37.18
CA LYS A 83 69.64 -11.82 38.42
C LYS A 83 70.96 -11.52 39.14
N PHE A 84 72.11 -11.57 38.46
CA PHE A 84 73.41 -11.19 39.00
C PHE A 84 73.48 -9.71 39.38
N LEU A 85 72.78 -8.81 38.69
CA LEU A 85 72.70 -7.41 39.08
C LEU A 85 71.79 -7.21 40.31
N ARG A 86 70.73 -8.00 40.46
CA ARG A 86 69.92 -8.06 41.69
C ARG A 86 70.73 -8.62 42.84
N ASP A 87 71.46 -9.71 42.62
CA ASP A 87 72.32 -10.37 43.60
C ASP A 87 73.54 -9.49 43.94
N ALA A 88 74.11 -8.78 42.96
CA ALA A 88 75.17 -7.80 43.18
C ALA A 88 74.66 -6.57 43.94
N LYS A 89 73.43 -6.10 43.68
CA LYS A 89 72.79 -5.05 44.48
C LYS A 89 72.57 -5.50 45.93
N GLN A 90 72.17 -6.75 46.14
CA GLN A 90 72.11 -7.34 47.48
C GLN A 90 73.51 -7.45 48.11
N LEU A 91 74.52 -7.84 47.33
CA LEU A 91 75.92 -7.91 47.77
C LEU A 91 76.54 -6.53 48.03
N THR A 92 76.08 -5.45 47.41
CA THR A 92 76.51 -4.08 47.75
C THR A 92 75.93 -3.55 49.06
N SER A 93 74.83 -4.15 49.55
CA SER A 93 74.35 -3.93 50.93
C SER A 93 75.08 -4.82 51.94
N LEU A 94 75.83 -5.83 51.47
CA LEU A 94 76.56 -6.76 52.32
C LEU A 94 77.68 -6.10 53.13
N PRO A 95 78.50 -5.18 52.59
CA PRO A 95 79.48 -4.41 53.39
C PRO A 95 78.83 -3.62 54.51
N GLU A 96 77.59 -3.16 54.33
CA GLU A 96 76.86 -2.40 55.34
C GLU A 96 76.30 -3.32 56.42
N THR A 97 75.76 -4.49 56.04
CA THR A 97 75.38 -5.53 57.00
C THR A 97 76.59 -6.16 57.69
N VAL A 98 77.73 -6.36 57.03
CA VAL A 98 78.97 -6.91 57.62
C VAL A 98 79.66 -5.87 58.51
N ARG A 99 79.59 -4.57 58.17
CA ARG A 99 80.04 -3.49 59.05
C ARG A 99 79.15 -3.36 60.28
N ASN A 100 77.82 -3.51 60.12
CA ASN A 100 76.88 -3.52 61.23
C ASN A 100 76.99 -4.80 62.07
N LEU A 101 77.26 -5.96 61.46
CA LEU A 101 77.56 -7.21 62.19
C LEU A 101 78.90 -7.10 62.90
N GLY A 102 79.91 -6.50 62.26
CA GLY A 102 81.23 -6.27 62.82
C GLY A 102 81.19 -5.32 64.01
N SER A 103 80.41 -4.24 63.96
CA SER A 103 80.20 -3.36 65.12
C SER A 103 79.40 -4.05 66.22
N THR A 104 78.42 -4.88 65.86
CA THR A 104 77.63 -5.67 66.85
C THR A 104 78.49 -6.74 67.52
N ILE A 105 79.35 -7.44 66.77
CA ILE A 105 80.27 -8.44 67.30
C ILE A 105 81.37 -7.76 68.12
N SER A 106 81.95 -6.63 67.68
CA SER A 106 82.92 -5.88 68.47
C SER A 106 82.33 -5.35 69.77
N SER A 107 81.12 -4.78 69.75
CA SER A 107 80.44 -4.37 71.00
C SER A 107 80.10 -5.55 71.90
N ALA A 108 79.65 -6.68 71.34
CA ALA A 108 79.39 -7.89 72.12
C ALA A 108 80.68 -8.51 72.68
N LEU A 109 81.79 -8.42 71.96
CA LEU A 109 83.11 -8.88 72.40
C LEU A 109 83.68 -7.97 73.50
N GLU A 110 83.51 -6.65 73.38
CA GLU A 110 83.86 -5.69 74.43
C GLU A 110 82.99 -5.89 75.68
N GLU A 111 81.67 -6.05 75.54
CA GLU A 111 80.76 -6.34 76.68
C GLU A 111 81.10 -7.68 77.36
N THR A 112 81.44 -8.72 76.60
CA THR A 112 81.83 -10.02 77.17
C THR A 112 83.22 -9.98 77.80
N GLN A 113 84.17 -9.24 77.22
CA GLN A 113 85.49 -9.04 77.81
C GLN A 113 85.42 -8.22 79.09
N GLU A 114 84.60 -7.15 79.11
CA GLU A 114 84.41 -6.30 80.28
C GLU A 114 83.59 -7.03 81.36
N GLY A 115 82.57 -7.80 80.98
CA GLY A 115 81.81 -8.69 81.86
C GLY A 115 82.65 -9.81 82.48
N MET A 116 83.55 -10.42 81.70
CA MET A 116 84.51 -11.40 82.23
C MET A 116 85.55 -10.74 83.15
N ALA A 117 86.05 -9.55 82.80
CA ALA A 117 86.97 -8.82 83.65
C ALA A 117 86.33 -8.42 84.99
N VAL A 118 85.05 -8.03 84.99
CA VAL A 118 84.27 -7.74 86.20
C VAL A 118 84.05 -9.01 87.01
N SER A 119 83.59 -10.10 86.37
CA SER A 119 83.35 -11.38 87.07
C SER A 119 84.64 -11.97 87.68
N LEU A 120 85.77 -11.88 86.98
CA LEU A 120 87.08 -12.31 87.50
C LEU A 120 87.55 -11.43 88.66
N ARG A 121 87.25 -10.12 88.62
CA ARG A 121 87.57 -9.19 89.71
C ARG A 121 86.69 -9.45 90.94
N GLU A 122 85.41 -9.74 90.73
CA GLU A 122 84.49 -10.14 91.79
C GLU A 122 84.87 -11.49 92.40
N MET A 123 85.25 -12.48 91.59
CA MET A 123 85.79 -13.75 92.09
C MET A 123 87.11 -13.54 92.85
N SER A 124 88.05 -12.76 92.32
CA SER A 124 89.31 -12.46 93.03
C SER A 124 89.06 -11.77 94.37
N ASN A 125 88.10 -10.84 94.42
CA ASN A 125 87.69 -10.17 95.65
C ASN A 125 86.97 -11.11 96.63
N ALA A 126 86.13 -12.02 96.13
CA ALA A 126 85.47 -13.04 96.94
C ALA A 126 86.49 -14.03 97.51
N THR A 127 87.46 -14.49 96.70
CA THR A 127 88.55 -15.36 97.14
C THR A 127 89.43 -14.67 98.18
N LYS A 128 89.78 -13.39 98.00
CA LYS A 128 90.50 -12.59 99.01
C LYS A 128 89.69 -12.38 100.30
N SER A 129 88.37 -12.16 100.17
CA SER A 129 87.48 -12.04 101.32
C SER A 129 87.42 -13.36 102.11
N HIS A 130 87.34 -14.50 101.41
CA HIS A 130 87.38 -15.82 102.04
C HIS A 130 88.76 -16.12 102.65
N GLN A 131 89.85 -15.71 102.01
CA GLN A 131 91.20 -15.87 102.55
C GLN A 131 91.38 -15.11 103.88
N ASN A 132 90.91 -13.87 103.96
CA ASN A 132 90.96 -13.08 105.19
C ASN A 132 90.06 -13.65 106.32
N THR A 133 88.97 -14.33 105.94
CA THR A 133 88.05 -14.97 106.90
C THR A 133 88.61 -16.30 107.39
N ILE A 134 89.39 -17.01 106.57
CA ILE A 134 90.01 -18.30 106.94
C ILE A 134 91.27 -18.10 107.80
N GLU A 135 92.05 -17.03 107.57
CA GLU A 135 93.23 -16.69 108.39
C GLU A 135 92.91 -16.31 109.86
N SER A 136 91.63 -16.14 110.21
CA SER A 136 91.19 -15.85 111.59
C SER A 136 90.70 -17.08 112.39
N SER A 137 90.68 -18.28 111.81
CA SER A 137 90.27 -19.53 112.49
C SER A 137 91.46 -20.47 112.74
N SER A 138 91.86 -20.62 114.00
CA SER A 138 93.12 -21.23 114.42
C SER A 138 93.09 -22.77 114.47
N GLY A 139 94.21 -23.40 114.08
CA GLY A 139 94.73 -24.58 114.77
C GLY A 139 95.04 -25.80 113.90
N GLU A 140 94.03 -26.44 113.31
CA GLU A 140 94.18 -27.79 112.71
C GLU A 140 93.82 -27.87 111.21
N THR A 141 93.35 -26.77 110.62
CA THR A 141 93.10 -26.61 109.17
C THR A 141 94.36 -26.32 108.34
N SER A 142 95.56 -26.35 108.94
CA SER A 142 96.81 -25.90 108.29
C SER A 142 97.20 -26.69 107.03
N LYS A 143 96.85 -27.97 106.91
CA LYS A 143 97.20 -28.78 105.72
C LYS A 143 96.23 -28.55 104.56
N ALA A 144 94.92 -28.57 104.81
CA ALA A 144 93.91 -28.24 103.81
C ALA A 144 94.02 -26.77 103.36
N ILE A 145 94.35 -25.85 104.27
CA ILE A 145 94.63 -24.44 103.93
C ILE A 145 95.90 -24.34 103.07
N GLN A 146 96.95 -25.12 103.34
CA GLN A 146 98.14 -25.14 102.47
C GLN A 146 97.84 -25.71 101.08
N GLU A 147 97.01 -26.75 100.97
CA GLU A 147 96.60 -27.32 99.68
C GLU A 147 95.72 -26.34 98.91
N ILE A 148 94.72 -25.72 99.54
CA ILE A 148 93.89 -24.66 98.93
C ILE A 148 94.74 -23.46 98.53
N LYS A 149 95.75 -23.09 99.33
CA LYS A 149 96.70 -22.03 98.99
C LYS A 149 97.56 -22.41 97.78
N ALA A 150 98.03 -23.65 97.70
CA ALA A 150 98.77 -24.15 96.54
C ALA A 150 97.90 -24.17 95.27
N VAL A 151 96.61 -24.53 95.39
CA VAL A 151 95.66 -24.43 94.26
C VAL A 151 95.42 -22.97 93.87
N GLY A 152 95.28 -22.07 94.84
CA GLY A 152 95.14 -20.63 94.60
C GLY A 152 96.37 -20.02 93.90
N GLU A 153 97.58 -20.39 94.32
CA GLU A 153 98.83 -19.96 93.68
C GLU A 153 99.01 -20.57 92.29
N SER A 154 98.59 -21.82 92.08
CA SER A 154 98.52 -22.45 90.76
C SER A 154 97.55 -21.71 89.84
N LEU A 155 96.35 -21.36 90.34
CA LEU A 155 95.35 -20.61 89.58
C LEU A 155 95.84 -19.21 89.23
N ASP A 156 96.51 -18.51 90.15
CA ASP A 156 97.05 -17.17 89.91
C ASP A 156 98.20 -17.21 88.88
N THR A 157 99.01 -18.27 88.89
CA THR A 157 100.05 -18.52 87.89
C THR A 157 99.45 -18.82 86.52
N SER A 158 98.41 -19.66 86.46
CA SER A 158 97.65 -19.91 85.24
C SER A 158 96.99 -18.63 84.72
N LEU A 159 96.37 -17.82 85.58
CA LEU A 159 95.75 -16.54 85.20
C LEU A 159 96.76 -15.50 84.70
N LYS A 160 97.99 -15.45 85.25
CA LYS A 160 99.08 -14.64 84.69
C LYS A 160 99.54 -15.14 83.32
N GLY A 161 99.64 -16.45 83.12
CA GLY A 161 99.93 -17.05 81.83
C GLY A 161 98.87 -16.71 80.79
N ILE A 162 97.59 -16.78 81.17
CA ILE A 162 96.44 -16.40 80.33
C ILE A 162 96.53 -14.94 79.90
N LYS A 163 96.85 -14.04 80.84
CA LYS A 163 97.01 -12.62 80.53
C LYS A 163 98.14 -12.37 79.50
N GLN A 164 99.27 -13.06 79.63
CA GLN A 164 100.39 -12.95 78.68
C GLN A 164 100.06 -13.58 77.30
N SER A 165 99.33 -14.70 77.27
CA SER A 165 98.89 -15.32 76.00
C SER A 165 97.82 -14.50 75.26
N VAL A 166 96.99 -13.75 76.00
CA VAL A 166 96.02 -12.81 75.41
C VAL A 166 96.73 -11.59 74.81
N GLU A 167 97.81 -11.11 75.44
CA GLU A 167 98.62 -9.99 74.92
C GLU A 167 99.45 -10.36 73.67
N HIS A 168 99.58 -11.65 73.32
CA HIS A 168 100.37 -12.14 72.16
C HIS A 168 99.55 -12.90 71.11
N GLY A 169 98.22 -12.95 71.24
CA GLY A 169 97.32 -13.61 70.31
C GLY A 169 97.04 -15.08 70.66
N LEU A 170 95.77 -15.37 70.93
CA LEU A 170 95.32 -16.72 71.29
C LEU A 170 95.30 -17.64 70.06
N THR A 171 95.99 -18.78 70.12
CA THR A 171 95.81 -19.88 69.19
C THR A 171 94.81 -20.88 69.79
N SER A 172 94.15 -21.70 68.95
CA SER A 172 93.19 -22.69 69.47
C SER A 172 93.83 -23.72 70.42
N GLU A 173 95.14 -23.95 70.25
CA GLU A 173 95.94 -24.80 71.12
C GLU A 173 96.17 -24.16 72.50
N HIS A 174 96.34 -22.83 72.57
CA HIS A 174 96.37 -22.10 73.84
C HIS A 174 95.03 -22.22 74.58
N ILE A 175 93.90 -22.10 73.86
CA ILE A 175 92.56 -22.22 74.46
C ILE A 175 92.31 -23.65 74.99
N ALA A 176 92.64 -24.68 74.22
CA ALA A 176 92.47 -26.08 74.65
C ALA A 176 93.33 -26.40 75.90
N THR A 177 94.56 -25.90 75.95
CA THR A 177 95.46 -26.08 77.10
C THR A 177 94.94 -25.34 78.34
N LEU A 178 94.33 -24.17 78.13
CA LEU A 178 93.65 -23.35 79.15
C LEU A 178 92.44 -24.05 79.75
N THR A 179 91.54 -24.56 78.89
CA THR A 179 90.32 -25.25 79.32
C THR A 179 90.68 -26.52 80.08
N LYS A 180 91.71 -27.24 79.64
CA LYS A 180 92.22 -28.42 80.34
C LYS A 180 92.85 -28.07 81.69
N GLY A 181 93.73 -27.07 81.75
CA GLY A 181 94.38 -26.65 83.01
C GLY A 181 93.40 -26.10 84.05
N PHE A 182 92.37 -25.39 83.60
CA PHE A 182 91.29 -24.92 84.47
C PHE A 182 90.42 -26.09 84.98
N ALA A 183 90.05 -27.02 84.09
CA ALA A 183 89.32 -28.22 84.47
C ALA A 183 90.11 -29.09 85.47
N ASP A 184 91.42 -29.26 85.27
CA ASP A 184 92.29 -30.02 86.15
C ASP A 184 92.46 -29.34 87.52
N SER A 185 92.52 -28.00 87.56
CA SER A 185 92.61 -27.23 88.81
C SER A 185 91.30 -27.23 89.60
N VAL A 186 90.14 -27.14 88.92
CA VAL A 186 88.82 -27.28 89.55
C VAL A 186 88.61 -28.71 90.05
N LYS A 187 89.08 -29.72 89.31
CA LYS A 187 89.05 -31.11 89.74
C LYS A 187 89.92 -31.35 90.98
N ALA A 188 91.15 -30.83 91.01
CA ALA A 188 92.03 -30.90 92.18
C ALA A 188 91.44 -30.18 93.40
N LEU A 189 90.78 -29.04 93.21
CA LEU A 189 90.07 -28.33 94.28
C LEU A 189 88.89 -29.16 94.80
N THR A 190 88.14 -29.79 93.91
CA THR A 190 86.98 -30.65 94.26
C THR A 190 87.45 -31.88 95.04
N GLU A 191 88.52 -32.54 94.60
CA GLU A 191 89.11 -33.71 95.29
C GLU A 191 89.70 -33.32 96.67
N SER A 192 90.31 -32.13 96.78
CA SER A 192 90.84 -31.62 98.06
C SER A 192 89.72 -31.23 99.04
N ILE A 193 88.59 -30.68 98.54
CA ILE A 193 87.38 -30.44 99.34
C ILE A 193 86.73 -31.77 99.77
N GLU A 194 86.72 -32.78 98.89
CA GLU A 194 86.23 -34.13 99.20
C GLU A 194 87.05 -34.86 100.27
N GLY A 195 88.36 -34.59 100.35
CA GLY A 195 89.27 -35.12 101.37
C GLY A 195 89.11 -34.52 102.78
N ILE A 196 88.35 -33.43 102.94
CA ILE A 196 88.10 -32.81 104.25
C ILE A 196 87.25 -33.76 105.13
N PRO A 197 87.73 -34.21 106.31
CA PRO A 197 87.03 -35.15 107.18
C PRO A 197 85.58 -34.73 107.46
N ALA A 198 84.63 -35.66 107.37
CA ALA A 198 83.19 -35.39 107.42
C ALA A 198 82.74 -34.63 108.68
N ASN A 199 83.45 -34.79 109.79
CA ASN A 199 83.23 -34.07 111.04
C ASN A 199 83.58 -32.57 110.97
N VAL A 200 84.51 -32.16 110.11
CA VAL A 200 84.80 -30.73 109.84
C VAL A 200 83.78 -30.16 108.84
N ARG A 201 83.33 -30.98 107.88
CA ARG A 201 82.29 -30.59 106.92
C ARG A 201 80.93 -30.35 107.60
N ALA A 202 80.65 -31.06 108.70
CA ALA A 202 79.48 -30.83 109.55
C ALA A 202 79.58 -29.50 110.33
N GLY A 203 80.75 -29.15 110.86
CA GLY A 203 80.96 -27.89 111.58
C GLY A 203 80.86 -26.63 110.69
N LEU A 204 81.27 -26.71 109.43
CA LEU A 204 81.12 -25.62 108.46
C LEU A 204 79.68 -25.41 107.96
N ASN A 205 78.78 -26.38 108.19
CA ASN A 205 77.36 -26.28 107.83
C ASN A 205 76.51 -25.61 108.93
N GLU A 206 76.99 -25.55 110.17
CA GLU A 206 76.21 -25.02 111.30
C GLU A 206 76.47 -23.53 111.60
N GLU A 207 77.47 -22.89 110.97
CA GLU A 207 77.84 -21.50 111.26
C GLU A 207 77.92 -20.58 110.01
N MET A 208 77.20 -20.92 108.93
CA MET A 208 76.92 -20.00 107.82
C MET A 208 75.46 -20.13 107.38
N THR A 209 74.64 -19.18 107.78
CA THR A 209 73.22 -19.07 107.42
C THR A 209 73.02 -19.14 105.89
N LEU A 210 72.15 -20.09 105.52
CA LEU A 210 71.79 -20.57 104.17
C LEU A 210 71.53 -19.47 103.11
N GLU A 211 71.19 -18.25 103.51
CA GLU A 211 70.80 -17.15 102.60
C GLU A 211 71.98 -16.55 101.81
N ARG A 212 73.24 -16.68 102.29
CA ARG A 212 74.45 -16.31 101.53
C ARG A 212 75.01 -17.47 100.69
N PHE A 213 74.64 -18.71 101.01
CA PHE A 213 75.05 -19.91 100.28
C PHE A 213 74.10 -20.27 99.12
N LEU A 214 72.99 -19.54 98.97
CA LEU A 214 71.97 -19.74 97.93
C LEU A 214 72.03 -18.74 96.75
N LYS A 215 72.99 -17.81 96.72
CA LYS A 215 73.36 -17.08 95.49
C LYS A 215 73.85 -17.97 94.32
N PRO A 216 74.38 -19.19 94.53
CA PRO A 216 74.63 -20.15 93.46
C PRO A 216 73.37 -20.60 92.70
N PHE A 217 72.16 -20.41 93.26
CA PHE A 217 70.92 -20.75 92.54
C PHE A 217 70.45 -19.62 91.61
N GLU A 218 70.68 -18.34 91.94
CA GLU A 218 70.57 -17.25 90.96
C GLU A 218 71.64 -17.35 89.86
N LEU A 219 72.83 -17.87 90.21
CA LEU A 219 73.83 -18.26 89.23
C LEU A 219 73.35 -19.46 88.40
N ARG A 220 72.64 -20.44 88.96
CA ARG A 220 72.11 -21.58 88.19
C ARG A 220 71.03 -21.15 87.21
N ASP A 221 70.12 -20.25 87.59
CA ASP A 221 69.13 -19.69 86.66
C ASP A 221 69.79 -18.79 85.60
N LYS A 222 70.78 -17.97 85.98
CA LYS A 222 71.62 -17.22 85.04
C LYS A 222 72.51 -18.12 84.18
N LEU A 223 72.95 -19.27 84.68
CA LEU A 223 73.74 -20.27 83.98
C LEU A 223 72.85 -21.05 83.03
N THR A 224 71.60 -21.38 83.37
CA THR A 224 70.64 -21.96 82.43
C THR A 224 70.18 -20.95 81.38
N HIS A 225 70.07 -19.67 81.73
CA HIS A 225 69.83 -18.61 80.75
C HIS A 225 71.03 -18.42 79.82
N LYS A 226 72.25 -18.42 80.38
CA LYS A 226 73.51 -18.36 79.61
C LYS A 226 73.83 -19.66 78.88
N GLU A 227 73.38 -20.82 79.32
CA GLU A 227 73.39 -22.09 78.58
C GLU A 227 72.36 -22.04 77.45
N GLY A 228 71.22 -21.38 77.64
CA GLY A 228 70.27 -21.11 76.56
C GLY A 228 70.78 -20.10 75.53
N GLU A 229 71.61 -19.15 75.94
CA GLU A 229 72.35 -18.25 75.04
C GLU A 229 73.57 -18.91 74.41
N LEU A 230 74.27 -19.78 75.14
CA LEU A 230 75.39 -20.59 74.65
C LEU A 230 74.88 -21.61 73.65
N LYS A 231 73.73 -22.24 73.89
CA LYS A 231 73.08 -23.17 72.96
C LYS A 231 72.58 -22.45 71.70
N ARG A 232 72.07 -21.22 71.84
CA ARG A 232 71.75 -20.36 70.67
C ARG A 232 73.01 -19.91 69.93
N SER A 233 74.11 -19.67 70.65
CA SER A 233 75.43 -19.39 70.08
C SER A 233 76.08 -20.63 69.46
N GLU A 234 75.82 -21.83 69.98
CA GLU A 234 76.25 -23.12 69.44
C GLU A 234 75.42 -23.47 68.21
N GLU A 235 74.11 -23.19 68.19
CA GLU A 235 73.27 -23.31 67.00
C GLU A 235 73.68 -22.28 65.93
N ALA A 236 74.06 -21.05 66.32
CA ALA A 236 74.61 -20.06 65.40
C ALA A 236 76.01 -20.46 64.89
N ASN A 237 76.87 -21.01 65.76
CA ASN A 237 78.16 -21.56 65.37
C ASN A 237 78.01 -22.83 64.54
N GLN A 238 76.99 -23.66 64.78
CA GLN A 238 76.69 -24.83 63.98
C GLN A 238 76.18 -24.41 62.60
N ARG A 239 75.36 -23.35 62.51
CA ARG A 239 75.01 -22.72 61.22
C ARG A 239 76.23 -22.12 60.53
N LEU A 240 77.18 -21.54 61.25
CA LEU A 240 78.46 -21.07 60.69
C LEU A 240 79.37 -22.23 60.27
N ILE A 241 79.34 -23.36 60.98
CA ILE A 241 80.04 -24.60 60.62
C ILE A 241 79.39 -25.21 59.38
N ASP A 242 78.06 -25.23 59.28
CA ASP A 242 77.34 -25.70 58.10
C ASP A 242 77.58 -24.78 56.90
N GLN A 243 77.66 -23.46 57.12
CA GLN A 243 78.11 -22.48 56.11
C GLN A 243 79.59 -22.64 55.76
N LEU A 244 80.46 -22.97 56.72
CA LEU A 244 81.87 -23.32 56.48
C LEU A 244 82.01 -24.65 55.77
N THR A 245 81.09 -25.59 55.96
CA THR A 245 81.08 -26.90 55.30
C THR A 245 80.56 -26.75 53.87
N ALA A 246 79.56 -25.88 53.65
CA ALA A 246 79.15 -25.43 52.31
C ALA A 246 80.28 -24.65 51.61
N LEU A 247 81.00 -23.79 52.34
CA LEU A 247 82.19 -23.10 51.84
C LEU A 247 83.37 -24.06 51.63
N GLN A 248 83.48 -25.15 52.37
CA GLN A 248 84.47 -26.22 52.14
C GLN A 248 84.09 -27.09 50.93
N GLY A 249 82.80 -27.27 50.66
CA GLY A 249 82.31 -27.80 49.38
C GLY A 249 82.72 -26.91 48.21
N SER A 250 82.54 -25.59 48.34
CA SER A 250 83.06 -24.62 47.36
C SER A 250 84.59 -24.52 47.35
N LYS A 251 85.27 -24.86 48.45
CA LYS A 251 86.73 -24.93 48.54
C LYS A 251 87.25 -26.18 47.84
N ALA A 252 86.54 -27.32 47.86
CA ALA A 252 86.90 -28.49 47.07
C ALA A 252 86.78 -28.22 45.56
N GLU A 253 85.80 -27.41 45.17
CA GLU A 253 85.63 -26.91 43.79
C GLU A 253 86.74 -25.91 43.41
N VAL A 254 87.13 -25.03 44.34
CA VAL A 254 88.29 -24.13 44.18
C VAL A 254 89.62 -24.90 44.24
N ASP A 255 89.74 -25.98 45.00
CA ASP A 255 90.93 -26.83 45.08
C ASP A 255 91.07 -27.69 43.81
N LEU A 256 89.97 -28.06 43.16
CA LEU A 256 89.97 -28.66 41.81
C LEU A 256 90.47 -27.64 40.76
N LEU A 257 90.01 -26.39 40.83
CA LEU A 257 90.49 -25.29 39.99
C LEU A 257 91.95 -24.92 40.32
N LEU A 258 92.36 -25.01 41.59
CA LEU A 258 93.73 -24.78 42.05
C LEU A 258 94.66 -25.95 41.68
N GLN A 259 94.15 -27.17 41.57
CA GLN A 259 94.89 -28.33 41.05
C GLN A 259 95.11 -28.19 39.54
N GLN A 260 94.10 -27.73 38.80
CA GLN A 260 94.26 -27.35 37.39
C GLN A 260 95.27 -26.22 37.21
N GLU A 261 95.28 -25.22 38.09
CA GLU A 261 96.32 -24.18 38.07
C GLU A 261 97.68 -24.65 38.57
N LYS A 262 97.77 -25.59 39.52
CA LYS A 262 99.05 -26.21 39.92
C LYS A 262 99.65 -27.04 38.78
N GLU A 263 98.85 -27.70 37.95
CA GLU A 263 99.32 -28.35 36.72
C GLU A 263 99.75 -27.33 35.65
N ARG A 264 99.08 -26.17 35.60
CA ARG A 264 99.46 -25.07 34.70
C ARG A 264 100.75 -24.36 35.14
N VAL A 265 100.93 -24.19 36.45
CA VAL A 265 102.14 -23.68 37.09
C VAL A 265 103.26 -24.72 37.07
N GLY A 266 102.97 -26.01 37.18
CA GLY A 266 103.96 -27.09 36.99
C GLY A 266 104.53 -27.10 35.57
N ARG A 267 103.69 -26.87 34.56
CA ARG A 267 104.14 -26.64 33.18
C ARG A 267 104.98 -25.36 33.02
N ARG A 268 104.67 -24.30 33.76
CA ARG A 268 105.49 -23.08 33.80
C ARG A 268 106.80 -23.26 34.58
N ASN A 269 106.80 -24.06 35.63
CA ASN A 269 108.00 -24.33 36.43
C ASN A 269 108.97 -25.26 35.70
N LEU A 270 108.49 -26.22 34.90
CA LEU A 270 109.34 -26.96 33.96
C LEU A 270 109.97 -26.02 32.91
N LEU A 271 109.24 -25.00 32.46
CA LEU A 271 109.77 -23.97 31.56
C LEU A 271 110.79 -23.05 32.27
N VAL A 272 110.59 -22.73 33.54
CA VAL A 272 111.54 -21.93 34.35
C VAL A 272 112.78 -22.73 34.72
N GLN A 273 112.66 -24.04 34.95
CA GLN A 273 113.77 -24.93 35.26
C GLN A 273 114.65 -25.19 34.01
N ASP A 274 114.03 -25.25 32.82
CA ASP A 274 114.72 -25.22 31.53
C ASP A 274 115.48 -23.89 31.31
N LEU A 275 114.86 -22.76 31.68
CA LEU A 275 115.51 -21.44 31.63
C LEU A 275 116.60 -21.25 32.70
N GLN A 276 116.54 -21.94 33.84
CA GLN A 276 117.57 -21.93 34.89
C GLN A 276 118.77 -22.82 34.53
N SER A 277 118.55 -23.97 33.89
CA SER A 277 119.63 -24.79 33.29
C SER A 277 120.40 -24.00 32.23
N GLN A 278 119.69 -23.21 31.41
CA GLN A 278 120.30 -22.32 30.41
C GLN A 278 121.08 -21.14 31.04
N LEU A 279 120.79 -20.79 32.30
CA LEU A 279 121.49 -19.74 33.04
C LEU A 279 122.76 -20.28 33.75
N GLU A 280 122.73 -21.50 34.28
CA GLU A 280 123.91 -22.19 34.85
C GLU A 280 124.95 -22.56 33.76
N ASP A 281 124.51 -22.87 32.55
CA ASP A 281 125.40 -23.04 31.38
C ASP A 281 126.03 -21.70 30.92
N ALA A 282 125.37 -20.57 31.20
CA ALA A 282 125.89 -19.23 30.88
C ALA A 282 126.87 -18.69 31.94
N GLU A 283 126.74 -19.09 33.21
CA GLU A 283 127.65 -18.69 34.29
C GLU A 283 129.00 -19.43 34.25
N LYS A 284 129.05 -20.65 33.69
CA LYS A 284 130.32 -21.38 33.40
C LYS A 284 131.15 -20.78 32.27
N LEU A 285 130.58 -19.90 31.44
CA LEU A 285 131.27 -19.21 30.34
C LEU A 285 131.99 -17.92 30.78
N VAL A 286 131.86 -17.53 32.05
CA VAL A 286 132.51 -16.31 32.61
C VAL A 286 133.96 -16.56 33.05
N ASP A 287 134.36 -17.82 33.27
CA ASP A 287 135.74 -18.15 33.66
C ASP A 287 136.73 -18.24 32.46
N ASP A 288 136.24 -18.25 31.21
CA ASP A 288 137.06 -18.34 29.98
C ASP A 288 137.37 -16.96 29.32
N ILE A 289 137.04 -15.85 30.01
CA ILE A 289 137.16 -14.47 29.49
C ILE A 289 138.57 -14.04 29.00
N PRO A 290 139.72 -14.59 29.45
CA PRO A 290 141.02 -14.19 28.92
C PRO A 290 141.35 -14.68 27.50
N GLU A 291 140.81 -15.82 27.04
CA GLU A 291 141.14 -16.38 25.71
C GLU A 291 140.21 -15.85 24.59
N LEU A 292 139.01 -15.37 24.95
CA LEU A 292 138.08 -14.72 24.00
C LEU A 292 138.47 -13.27 23.64
N GLN A 293 139.37 -12.62 24.40
CA GLN A 293 139.95 -11.31 24.05
C GLN A 293 140.87 -11.37 22.82
N ARG A 294 141.40 -12.54 22.46
CA ARG A 294 142.28 -12.72 21.30
C ARG A 294 141.52 -12.89 19.98
N GLN A 295 140.30 -13.42 20.00
CA GLN A 295 139.50 -13.71 18.80
C GLN A 295 138.59 -12.55 18.37
N LEU A 296 138.33 -11.57 19.25
CA LEU A 296 137.52 -10.38 18.96
C LEU A 296 138.24 -9.34 18.08
N GLN A 297 139.58 -9.38 18.00
CA GLN A 297 140.36 -8.38 17.27
C GLN A 297 140.36 -8.59 15.74
N GLU A 298 140.11 -9.81 15.27
CA GLU A 298 139.99 -10.13 13.83
C GLU A 298 138.57 -9.87 13.26
N ALA A 299 137.52 -9.95 14.08
CA ALA A 299 136.13 -9.69 13.63
C ALA A 299 135.78 -8.19 13.51
N THR A 300 136.63 -7.29 14.00
CA THR A 300 136.37 -5.83 14.04
C THR A 300 136.57 -5.15 12.68
N THR A 301 137.29 -5.78 11.73
CA THR A 301 137.53 -5.23 10.38
C THR A 301 136.44 -5.59 9.36
N GLU A 302 135.70 -6.70 9.56
CA GLU A 302 134.63 -7.13 8.65
C GLU A 302 133.29 -6.39 8.90
N ALA A 303 133.04 -5.90 10.11
CA ALA A 303 131.80 -5.23 10.51
C ALA A 303 131.63 -3.78 9.98
N GLY A 304 132.68 -3.18 9.40
CA GLY A 304 132.65 -1.82 8.84
C GLY A 304 131.85 -1.70 7.53
N ARG A 305 131.78 -2.76 6.72
CA ARG A 305 131.07 -2.73 5.43
C ARG A 305 129.56 -2.95 5.55
N ALA A 306 129.08 -3.58 6.63
CA ALA A 306 127.66 -3.91 6.80
C ALA A 306 126.77 -2.75 7.29
N ARG A 307 127.34 -1.69 7.89
CA ARG A 307 126.54 -0.57 8.43
C ARG A 307 125.94 0.37 7.37
N SER A 308 126.47 0.39 6.15
CA SER A 308 125.94 1.24 5.07
C SER A 308 124.63 0.73 4.46
N LEU A 309 124.39 -0.59 4.46
CA LEU A 309 123.18 -1.21 3.88
C LEU A 309 121.99 -1.23 4.85
N SER A 310 122.23 -1.07 6.16
CA SER A 310 121.18 -1.06 7.18
C SER A 310 120.39 0.26 7.23
N ALA A 311 120.93 1.37 6.71
CA ALA A 311 120.27 2.66 6.70
C ALA A 311 119.18 2.75 5.61
N GLU A 312 119.39 2.13 4.46
CA GLU A 312 118.42 2.11 3.35
C GLU A 312 117.21 1.19 3.62
N LEU A 313 117.40 0.15 4.43
CA LEU A 313 116.35 -0.81 4.81
C LEU A 313 115.37 -0.27 5.87
N GLY A 314 115.78 0.75 6.64
CA GLY A 314 114.94 1.41 7.65
C GLY A 314 113.91 2.38 7.06
N GLU A 315 114.20 2.97 5.90
CA GLU A 315 113.31 3.92 5.21
C GLU A 315 112.20 3.17 4.45
N LEU A 316 112.54 2.01 3.87
CA LEU A 316 111.58 1.16 3.15
C LEU A 316 110.47 0.60 4.05
N LYS A 317 110.80 0.32 5.32
CA LYS A 317 109.87 -0.24 6.30
C LYS A 317 108.81 0.75 6.76
N ARG A 318 109.15 2.03 6.91
CA ARG A 318 108.18 3.10 7.25
C ARG A 318 107.17 3.37 6.13
N LEU A 319 107.61 3.28 4.87
CA LEU A 319 106.73 3.41 3.71
C LEU A 319 105.79 2.21 3.56
N TYR A 320 106.24 1.01 3.93
CA TYR A 320 105.41 -0.20 3.91
C TYR A 320 104.26 -0.13 4.92
N ASP A 321 104.53 0.26 6.18
CA ASP A 321 103.52 0.35 7.23
C ASP A 321 102.48 1.46 6.95
N ALA A 322 102.91 2.59 6.39
CA ALA A 322 101.99 3.64 5.91
C ALA A 322 101.12 3.21 4.72
N SER A 323 101.64 2.34 3.84
CA SER A 323 100.86 1.78 2.73
C SER A 323 99.79 0.78 3.20
N GLN A 324 100.08 -0.02 4.24
CA GLN A 324 99.12 -0.97 4.81
C GLN A 324 97.93 -0.27 5.48
N GLU A 325 98.15 0.81 6.21
CA GLU A 325 97.08 1.58 6.85
C GLU A 325 96.19 2.29 5.81
N THR A 326 96.80 2.78 4.73
CA THR A 326 96.07 3.36 3.59
C THR A 326 95.20 2.30 2.91
N ILE A 327 95.72 1.09 2.68
CA ILE A 327 94.96 -0.03 2.10
C ILE A 327 93.78 -0.44 3.01
N ARG A 328 93.97 -0.41 4.34
CA ARG A 328 92.91 -0.73 5.31
C ARG A 328 91.76 0.29 5.26
N SER A 329 92.09 1.58 5.24
CA SER A 329 91.11 2.66 5.05
C SER A 329 90.42 2.63 3.68
N GLN A 330 91.14 2.21 2.62
CA GLN A 330 90.57 2.08 1.27
C GLN A 330 89.62 0.88 1.19
N SER A 331 89.92 -0.23 1.87
CA SER A 331 89.04 -1.40 1.97
C SER A 331 87.72 -1.08 2.69
N GLU A 332 87.76 -0.31 3.77
CA GLU A 332 86.54 0.18 4.45
C GLU A 332 85.72 1.14 3.57
N ASN A 333 86.38 1.99 2.78
CA ASN A 333 85.71 2.84 1.79
C ASN A 333 85.09 2.04 0.64
N VAL A 334 85.74 0.95 0.19
CA VAL A 334 85.19 0.03 -0.83
C VAL A 334 83.93 -0.67 -0.29
N ASN A 335 83.96 -1.20 0.92
CA ASN A 335 82.77 -1.82 1.53
C ASN A 335 81.60 -0.82 1.69
N ARG A 336 81.91 0.45 1.99
CA ARG A 336 80.91 1.52 2.06
C ARG A 336 80.35 1.86 0.68
N LEU A 337 81.18 1.89 -0.35
CA LEU A 337 80.78 2.11 -1.75
C LEU A 337 79.99 0.93 -2.32
N GLU A 338 80.31 -0.31 -1.97
CA GLU A 338 79.54 -1.50 -2.33
C GLU A 338 78.15 -1.46 -1.67
N GLY A 339 78.07 -1.07 -0.40
CA GLY A 339 76.79 -0.83 0.28
C GLY A 339 75.97 0.30 -0.36
N GLN A 340 76.62 1.36 -0.85
CA GLN A 340 75.96 2.42 -1.62
C GLN A 340 75.53 1.94 -3.01
N THR A 341 76.30 1.08 -3.66
CA THR A 341 75.97 0.49 -4.97
C THR A 341 74.76 -0.45 -4.87
N GLY A 342 74.66 -1.22 -3.79
CA GLY A 342 73.48 -2.02 -3.49
C GLY A 342 72.22 -1.17 -3.30
N ARG A 343 72.33 -0.04 -2.58
CA ARG A 343 71.23 0.92 -2.41
C ARG A 343 70.84 1.61 -3.72
N ILE A 344 71.81 1.96 -4.57
CA ILE A 344 71.55 2.54 -5.89
C ILE A 344 70.81 1.53 -6.76
N ARG A 345 71.23 0.26 -6.78
CA ARG A 345 70.55 -0.80 -7.54
C ARG A 345 69.11 -1.02 -7.06
N GLU A 346 68.87 -1.01 -5.75
CA GLU A 346 67.50 -1.05 -5.22
C GLU A 346 66.66 0.18 -5.62
N LEU A 347 67.27 1.37 -5.64
CA LEU A 347 66.60 2.59 -6.06
C LEU A 347 66.32 2.59 -7.57
N GLU A 348 67.21 2.06 -8.40
CA GLU A 348 67.00 1.86 -9.84
C GLU A 348 65.88 0.84 -10.10
N GLU A 349 65.81 -0.24 -9.32
CA GLU A 349 64.73 -1.21 -9.41
C GLU A 349 63.39 -0.62 -8.95
N ARG A 350 63.37 0.18 -7.88
CA ARG A 350 62.17 0.94 -7.47
C ARG A 350 61.78 1.99 -8.50
N ALA A 351 62.74 2.67 -9.11
CA ALA A 351 62.51 3.68 -10.13
C ALA A 351 61.93 3.05 -11.40
N THR A 352 62.48 1.94 -11.89
CA THR A 352 61.96 1.20 -13.04
C THR A 352 60.57 0.64 -12.78
N LYS A 353 60.31 0.07 -11.59
CA LYS A 353 58.96 -0.35 -11.17
C LYS A 353 57.97 0.82 -11.09
N ALA A 354 58.41 1.97 -10.59
CA ALA A 354 57.58 3.18 -10.55
C ALA A 354 57.31 3.73 -11.97
N GLN A 355 58.30 3.68 -12.86
CA GLN A 355 58.18 4.10 -14.25
C GLN A 355 57.24 3.19 -15.04
N GLN A 356 57.28 1.88 -14.78
CA GLN A 356 56.33 0.94 -15.38
C GLN A 356 54.91 1.21 -14.88
N ARG A 357 54.70 1.38 -13.57
CA ARG A 357 53.39 1.76 -13.02
C ARG A 357 52.87 3.08 -13.59
N ALA A 358 53.75 4.05 -13.81
CA ALA A 358 53.37 5.32 -14.44
C ALA A 358 52.85 5.08 -15.87
N ARG A 359 53.55 4.28 -16.68
CA ARG A 359 53.10 3.90 -18.03
C ARG A 359 51.76 3.17 -18.03
N ASP A 360 51.61 2.19 -17.14
CA ASP A 360 50.37 1.41 -17.02
C ASP A 360 49.18 2.31 -16.63
N LEU A 361 49.41 3.30 -15.75
CA LEU A 361 48.42 4.31 -15.38
C LEU A 361 48.11 5.28 -16.53
N GLU A 362 49.10 5.64 -17.33
CA GLU A 362 48.94 6.51 -18.49
C GLU A 362 48.14 5.81 -19.61
N GLU A 363 48.39 4.52 -19.82
CA GLU A 363 47.61 3.67 -20.71
C GLU A 363 46.16 3.52 -20.19
N SER A 364 45.98 3.26 -18.90
CA SER A 364 44.65 3.22 -18.29
C SER A 364 43.91 4.56 -18.43
N LYS A 365 44.60 5.68 -18.27
CA LYS A 365 44.04 7.03 -18.45
C LYS A 365 43.60 7.25 -19.89
N SER A 366 44.45 6.93 -20.86
CA SER A 366 44.13 7.01 -22.30
C SER A 366 42.90 6.17 -22.65
N ASN A 367 42.80 4.96 -22.08
CA ASN A 367 41.65 4.09 -22.29
C ASN A 367 40.36 4.66 -21.68
N PHE A 368 40.44 5.28 -20.49
CA PHE A 368 39.30 5.97 -19.90
C PHE A 368 38.91 7.23 -20.66
N GLU A 369 39.87 8.01 -21.18
CA GLU A 369 39.59 9.17 -22.04
C GLU A 369 38.87 8.73 -23.32
N ALA A 370 39.31 7.65 -23.96
CA ALA A 370 38.62 7.08 -25.12
C ALA A 370 37.20 6.59 -24.80
N GLN A 371 36.98 5.99 -23.62
CA GLN A 371 35.63 5.61 -23.17
C GLN A 371 34.75 6.83 -22.91
N ILE A 372 35.30 7.90 -22.35
CA ILE A 372 34.58 9.16 -22.12
C ILE A 372 34.18 9.79 -23.46
N ASP A 373 35.07 9.81 -24.44
CA ASP A 373 34.78 10.32 -25.78
C ASP A 373 33.66 9.51 -26.44
N GLN A 374 33.73 8.18 -26.37
CA GLN A 374 32.69 7.29 -26.89
C GLN A 374 31.35 7.50 -26.18
N LEU A 375 31.34 7.65 -24.85
CA LEU A 375 30.13 7.94 -24.10
C LEU A 375 29.56 9.33 -24.45
N THR A 376 30.41 10.30 -24.73
CA THR A 376 30.00 11.64 -25.15
C THR A 376 29.34 11.62 -26.53
N GLU A 377 29.90 10.85 -27.46
CA GLU A 377 29.32 10.65 -28.79
C GLU A 377 27.96 9.94 -28.72
N THR A 378 27.86 8.83 -27.97
CA THR A 378 26.58 8.14 -27.79
C THR A 378 25.51 9.00 -27.11
N LEU A 379 25.92 9.91 -26.21
CA LEU A 379 25.01 10.86 -25.58
C LEU A 379 24.50 11.89 -26.60
N GLN A 380 25.36 12.38 -27.50
CA GLN A 380 24.96 13.30 -28.58
C GLN A 380 24.01 12.63 -29.57
N ASP A 381 24.27 11.38 -29.94
CA ASP A 381 23.39 10.59 -30.80
C ASP A 381 22.02 10.38 -30.13
N ALA A 382 22.01 10.04 -28.84
CA ALA A 382 20.77 9.89 -28.07
C ALA A 382 19.99 11.20 -27.96
N GLN A 383 20.67 12.34 -27.79
CA GLN A 383 20.04 13.66 -27.80
C GLN A 383 19.44 14.01 -29.16
N THR A 384 20.15 13.67 -30.24
CA THR A 384 19.68 13.89 -31.62
C THR A 384 18.44 13.05 -31.90
N LEU A 385 18.48 11.76 -31.59
CA LEU A 385 17.32 10.86 -31.70
C LEU A 385 16.14 11.31 -30.84
N HIS A 386 16.42 11.86 -29.65
CA HIS A 386 15.37 12.40 -28.79
C HIS A 386 14.66 13.60 -29.42
N GLU A 387 15.40 14.55 -29.99
CA GLU A 387 14.79 15.71 -30.66
C GLU A 387 14.08 15.32 -31.96
N GLU A 388 14.62 14.38 -32.74
CA GLU A 388 13.94 13.83 -33.91
C GLU A 388 12.62 13.14 -33.54
N ALA A 389 12.62 12.30 -32.49
CA ALA A 389 11.42 11.64 -32.01
C ALA A 389 10.39 12.66 -31.49
N LYS A 390 10.84 13.68 -30.76
CA LYS A 390 10.00 14.76 -30.25
C LYS A 390 9.35 15.56 -31.37
N GLU A 391 10.08 15.89 -32.43
CA GLU A 391 9.52 16.59 -33.57
C GLU A 391 8.55 15.69 -34.37
N SER A 392 8.90 14.41 -34.57
CA SER A 392 7.97 13.43 -35.18
C SER A 392 6.67 13.29 -34.40
N PHE A 393 6.72 13.27 -33.06
CA PHE A 393 5.51 13.26 -32.24
C PHE A 393 4.72 14.56 -32.34
N ARG A 394 5.41 15.71 -32.44
CA ARG A 394 4.78 17.02 -32.62
C ARG A 394 4.02 17.09 -33.95
N GLU A 395 4.62 16.65 -35.04
CA GLU A 395 3.97 16.57 -36.36
C GLU A 395 2.75 15.64 -36.32
N ARG A 396 2.90 14.42 -35.77
CA ARG A 396 1.76 13.49 -35.63
C ARG A 396 0.63 14.05 -34.78
N LEU A 397 0.95 14.84 -33.74
CA LEU A 397 -0.06 15.52 -32.93
C LEU A 397 -0.75 16.65 -33.70
N GLN A 398 -0.01 17.43 -34.49
CA GLN A 398 -0.59 18.44 -35.37
C GLN A 398 -1.51 17.82 -36.42
N ASP A 399 -1.10 16.73 -37.06
CA ASP A 399 -1.93 16.00 -38.04
C ASP A 399 -3.23 15.50 -37.40
N LYS A 400 -3.14 14.91 -36.20
CA LYS A 400 -4.32 14.48 -35.46
C LYS A 400 -5.21 15.64 -35.06
N ALA A 401 -4.65 16.77 -34.63
CA ALA A 401 -5.42 17.98 -34.33
C ALA A 401 -6.12 18.54 -35.56
N GLY A 402 -5.46 18.51 -36.72
CA GLY A 402 -6.05 18.85 -38.02
C GLY A 402 -7.21 17.93 -38.40
N LEU A 403 -7.02 16.62 -38.23
CA LEU A 403 -8.07 15.63 -38.49
C LEU A 403 -9.27 15.79 -37.55
N LEU A 404 -9.04 16.02 -36.26
CA LEU A 404 -10.10 16.32 -35.29
C LEU A 404 -10.85 17.59 -35.69
N SER A 405 -10.16 18.66 -36.04
CA SER A 405 -10.78 19.90 -36.51
C SER A 405 -11.61 19.69 -37.78
N SER A 406 -11.18 18.80 -38.68
CA SER A 406 -11.97 18.40 -39.86
C SER A 406 -13.23 17.65 -39.47
N LYS A 407 -13.14 16.71 -38.51
CA LYS A 407 -14.27 15.93 -38.03
C LYS A 407 -15.28 16.76 -37.23
N ASP A 408 -14.81 17.74 -36.47
CA ASP A 408 -15.69 18.69 -35.77
C ASP A 408 -16.51 19.52 -36.77
N ARG A 409 -15.89 19.96 -37.87
CA ARG A 409 -16.63 20.64 -38.97
C ARG A 409 -17.64 19.73 -39.65
N GLU A 410 -17.29 18.46 -39.92
CA GLU A 410 -18.25 17.48 -40.45
C GLU A 410 -19.43 17.28 -39.50
N LEU A 411 -19.19 17.19 -38.19
CA LEU A 411 -20.24 17.07 -37.18
C LEU A 411 -21.14 18.30 -37.10
N GLU A 412 -20.58 19.51 -37.19
CA GLU A 412 -21.37 20.75 -37.26
C GLU A 412 -22.26 20.79 -38.51
N ASN A 413 -21.74 20.35 -39.66
CA ASN A 413 -22.52 20.25 -40.89
C ASN A 413 -23.66 19.23 -40.74
N LEU A 414 -23.38 18.03 -40.23
CA LEU A 414 -24.42 17.01 -39.97
C LEU A 414 -25.48 17.50 -38.98
N ARG A 415 -25.09 18.27 -37.96
CA ARG A 415 -26.05 18.89 -37.02
C ARG A 415 -26.94 19.92 -37.72
N ARG A 416 -26.40 20.70 -38.66
CA ARG A 416 -27.18 21.63 -39.47
C ARG A 416 -28.18 20.87 -40.36
N ASP A 417 -27.71 19.85 -41.07
CA ASP A 417 -28.55 19.02 -41.93
C ASP A 417 -29.69 18.33 -41.14
N LEU A 418 -29.40 17.87 -39.90
CA LEU A 418 -30.43 17.35 -38.98
C LEU A 418 -31.45 18.41 -38.57
N GLY A 419 -31.01 19.66 -38.40
CA GLY A 419 -31.90 20.81 -38.15
C GLY A 419 -32.84 21.03 -39.32
N ASP A 420 -32.29 21.10 -40.53
CA ASP A 420 -33.05 21.29 -41.77
C ASP A 420 -34.05 20.14 -42.00
N MET A 421 -33.66 18.88 -41.71
CA MET A 421 -34.57 17.74 -41.77
C MET A 421 -35.72 17.83 -40.77
N ARG A 422 -35.50 18.33 -39.54
CA ARG A 422 -36.59 18.54 -38.57
C ARG A 422 -37.55 19.61 -39.06
N GLU A 423 -37.05 20.69 -39.65
CA GLU A 423 -37.89 21.73 -40.24
C GLU A 423 -38.73 21.16 -41.39
N LEU A 424 -38.13 20.36 -42.27
CA LEU A 424 -38.86 19.66 -43.34
C LEU A 424 -39.92 18.70 -42.80
N GLN A 425 -39.62 17.95 -41.73
CA GLN A 425 -40.61 17.08 -41.07
C GLN A 425 -41.77 17.87 -40.48
N GLN A 426 -41.50 19.01 -39.85
CA GLN A 426 -42.54 19.90 -39.34
C GLN A 426 -43.42 20.43 -40.48
N ARG A 427 -42.80 20.94 -41.56
CA ARG A 427 -43.52 21.42 -42.74
C ARG A 427 -44.35 20.33 -43.41
N LEU A 428 -43.85 19.09 -43.47
CA LEU A 428 -44.59 17.95 -43.99
C LEU A 428 -45.79 17.60 -43.10
N SER A 429 -45.64 17.66 -41.77
CA SER A 429 -46.74 17.46 -40.83
C SER A 429 -47.83 18.52 -40.99
N GLU A 430 -47.45 19.79 -41.11
CA GLU A 430 -48.36 20.92 -41.36
C GLU A 430 -49.09 20.75 -42.69
N ALA A 431 -48.37 20.40 -43.77
CA ALA A 431 -48.96 20.12 -45.08
C ALA A 431 -49.95 18.94 -45.02
N ASN A 432 -49.63 17.87 -44.31
CA ASN A 432 -50.54 16.74 -44.11
C ASN A 432 -51.80 17.15 -43.33
N GLY A 433 -51.67 18.02 -42.32
CA GLY A 433 -52.80 18.62 -41.62
C GLY A 433 -53.72 19.39 -42.57
N GLN A 434 -53.14 20.25 -43.42
CA GLN A 434 -53.90 20.99 -44.43
C GLN A 434 -54.60 20.07 -45.44
N VAL A 435 -53.92 19.02 -45.93
CA VAL A 435 -54.53 18.03 -46.83
C VAL A 435 -55.70 17.32 -46.14
N HIS A 436 -55.57 16.96 -44.87
CA HIS A 436 -56.64 16.32 -44.13
C HIS A 436 -57.86 17.23 -43.95
N ASP A 437 -57.65 18.52 -43.66
CA ASP A 437 -58.72 19.50 -43.53
C ASP A 437 -59.41 19.78 -44.87
N LEU A 438 -58.64 19.89 -45.95
CA LEU A 438 -59.19 19.99 -47.31
C LEU A 438 -60.01 18.75 -47.68
N ALA A 439 -59.55 17.54 -47.32
CA ALA A 439 -60.30 16.31 -47.55
C ALA A 439 -61.64 16.30 -46.78
N LYS A 440 -61.66 16.79 -45.53
CA LYS A 440 -62.91 16.98 -44.77
C LYS A 440 -63.85 17.98 -45.45
N GLN A 441 -63.33 19.13 -45.86
CA GLN A 441 -64.12 20.15 -46.57
C GLN A 441 -64.69 19.61 -47.89
N ALA A 442 -63.90 18.86 -48.65
CA ALA A 442 -64.34 18.19 -49.86
C ALA A 442 -65.44 17.15 -49.57
N GLY A 443 -65.32 16.38 -48.48
CA GLY A 443 -66.35 15.43 -48.04
C GLY A 443 -67.68 16.11 -47.68
N VAL A 444 -67.62 17.24 -46.98
CA VAL A 444 -68.81 18.06 -46.68
C VAL A 444 -69.42 18.63 -47.96
N ALA A 445 -68.60 19.21 -48.84
CA ALA A 445 -69.06 19.76 -50.12
C ALA A 445 -69.73 18.68 -50.99
N ASN A 446 -69.16 17.46 -51.05
CA ASN A 446 -69.73 16.33 -51.77
C ASN A 446 -71.08 15.87 -51.18
N SER A 447 -71.19 15.85 -49.84
CA SER A 447 -72.45 15.52 -49.15
C SER A 447 -73.53 16.56 -49.43
N ASN A 448 -73.16 17.84 -49.43
CA ASN A 448 -74.06 18.93 -49.80
C ASN A 448 -74.50 18.84 -51.27
N ALA A 449 -73.56 18.59 -52.19
CA ALA A 449 -73.87 18.39 -53.61
C ALA A 449 -74.83 17.22 -53.83
N THR A 450 -74.63 16.10 -53.14
CA THR A 450 -75.53 14.94 -53.17
C THR A 450 -76.94 15.31 -52.68
N THR A 451 -77.02 16.15 -51.64
CA THR A 451 -78.29 16.64 -51.11
C THR A 451 -78.98 17.57 -52.11
N TYR A 452 -78.26 18.52 -52.69
CA TYR A 452 -78.81 19.39 -53.74
C TYR A 452 -79.29 18.61 -54.97
N LEU A 453 -78.56 17.58 -55.41
CA LEU A 453 -79.00 16.72 -56.51
C LEU A 453 -80.29 15.96 -56.16
N ARG A 454 -80.43 15.49 -54.92
CA ARG A 454 -81.66 14.86 -54.43
C ARG A 454 -82.83 15.85 -54.42
N ASP A 455 -82.60 17.06 -53.90
CA ASP A 455 -83.63 18.10 -53.84
C ASP A 455 -84.04 18.58 -55.23
N LEU A 456 -83.10 18.67 -56.16
CA LEU A 456 -83.35 18.98 -57.56
C LEU A 456 -84.17 17.87 -58.23
N SER A 457 -83.82 16.60 -58.01
CA SER A 457 -84.59 15.46 -58.52
C SER A 457 -86.02 15.45 -57.97
N ALA A 458 -86.19 15.71 -56.67
CA ALA A 458 -87.51 15.84 -56.06
C ALA A 458 -88.29 17.04 -56.63
N SER A 459 -87.61 18.15 -56.93
CA SER A 459 -88.22 19.33 -57.56
C SER A 459 -88.67 19.04 -58.98
N LEU A 460 -87.85 18.32 -59.76
CA LEU A 460 -88.20 17.89 -61.11
C LEU A 460 -89.42 16.97 -61.10
N ALA A 461 -89.47 16.01 -60.17
CA ALA A 461 -90.64 15.15 -60.00
C ALA A 461 -91.91 15.95 -59.66
N ARG A 462 -91.81 17.00 -58.83
CA ARG A 462 -92.94 17.91 -58.57
C ARG A 462 -93.37 18.68 -59.82
N VAL A 463 -92.43 19.09 -60.67
CA VAL A 463 -92.76 19.75 -61.95
C VAL A 463 -93.54 18.80 -62.85
N THR A 464 -93.10 17.55 -63.00
CA THR A 464 -93.83 16.55 -63.80
C THR A 464 -95.27 16.34 -63.29
N VAL A 465 -95.45 16.24 -61.97
CA VAL A 465 -96.81 16.13 -61.38
C VAL A 465 -97.65 17.40 -61.66
N LEU A 466 -97.04 18.59 -61.66
CA LEU A 466 -97.73 19.83 -62.00
C LEU A 466 -98.08 19.90 -63.49
N GLU A 467 -97.22 19.39 -64.37
CA GLU A 467 -97.48 19.28 -65.80
C GLU A 467 -98.67 18.33 -66.05
N ASP A 468 -98.70 17.15 -65.43
CA ASP A 468 -99.82 16.22 -65.53
C ASP A 468 -101.15 16.85 -65.08
N ARG A 469 -101.12 17.60 -63.95
CA ARG A 469 -102.31 18.33 -63.45
C ARG A 469 -102.72 19.46 -64.38
N LEU A 470 -101.78 20.13 -65.03
CA LEU A 470 -102.06 21.18 -65.99
C LEU A 470 -102.71 20.60 -67.25
N ASP A 471 -102.23 19.45 -67.73
CA ASP A 471 -102.83 18.74 -68.86
C ASP A 471 -104.24 18.24 -68.53
N GLU A 472 -104.45 17.69 -67.34
CA GLU A 472 -105.78 17.30 -66.85
C GLU A 472 -106.73 18.51 -66.80
N ALA A 473 -106.30 19.62 -66.19
CA ALA A 473 -107.10 20.84 -66.12
C ALA A 473 -107.40 21.41 -67.51
N THR A 474 -106.43 21.37 -68.43
CA THR A 474 -106.60 21.78 -69.83
C THR A 474 -107.62 20.90 -70.54
N GLY A 475 -107.58 19.58 -70.29
CA GLY A 475 -108.57 18.63 -70.77
C GLY A 475 -109.99 18.94 -70.26
N GLN A 476 -110.13 19.20 -68.96
CA GLN A 476 -111.40 19.60 -68.35
C GLN A 476 -111.96 20.89 -68.96
N VAL A 477 -111.11 21.91 -69.17
CA VAL A 477 -111.52 23.17 -69.82
C VAL A 477 -112.00 22.92 -71.25
N ARG A 478 -111.34 22.05 -72.02
CA ARG A 478 -111.81 21.69 -73.38
C ARG A 478 -113.17 21.01 -73.35
N THR A 479 -113.40 20.09 -72.42
CA THR A 479 -114.70 19.42 -72.24
C THR A 479 -115.79 20.44 -71.88
N LEU A 480 -115.54 21.30 -70.90
CA LEU A 480 -116.49 22.35 -70.50
C LEU A 480 -116.80 23.31 -71.65
N ASN A 481 -115.81 23.69 -72.47
CA ASN A 481 -116.04 24.52 -73.64
C ASN A 481 -116.92 23.82 -74.69
N ALA A 482 -116.71 22.53 -74.93
CA ALA A 482 -117.56 21.75 -75.84
C ALA A 482 -119.00 21.61 -75.31
N GLU A 483 -119.17 21.42 -74.00
CA GLU A 483 -120.49 21.43 -73.35
C GLU A 483 -121.17 22.79 -73.48
N LEU A 484 -120.43 23.90 -73.30
CA LEU A 484 -120.92 25.26 -73.46
C LEU A 484 -121.36 25.55 -74.91
N GLU A 485 -120.57 25.13 -75.91
CA GLU A 485 -120.93 25.25 -77.32
C GLU A 485 -122.21 24.46 -77.65
N ASN A 486 -122.35 23.24 -77.11
CA ASN A 486 -123.57 22.43 -77.27
C ASN A 486 -124.78 23.12 -76.62
N ALA A 487 -124.61 23.62 -75.39
CA ALA A 487 -125.65 24.37 -74.69
C ALA A 487 -126.09 25.62 -75.46
N ASN A 488 -125.14 26.38 -76.00
CA ASN A 488 -125.42 27.54 -76.86
C ASN A 488 -126.16 27.14 -78.15
N GLY A 489 -125.78 26.00 -78.77
CA GLY A 489 -126.50 25.46 -79.92
C GLY A 489 -127.96 25.09 -79.59
N ARG A 490 -128.18 24.44 -78.45
CA ARG A 490 -129.54 24.14 -77.95
C ARG A 490 -130.35 25.41 -77.68
N PHE A 491 -129.73 26.42 -77.05
CA PHE A 491 -130.35 27.71 -76.79
C PHE A 491 -130.75 28.42 -78.08
N SER A 492 -129.88 28.45 -79.09
CA SER A 492 -130.17 29.03 -80.41
C SER A 492 -131.34 28.33 -81.10
N ASN A 493 -131.39 26.99 -81.04
CA ASN A 493 -132.50 26.22 -81.60
C ASN A 493 -133.82 26.53 -80.88
N ALA A 494 -133.79 26.57 -79.55
CA ALA A 494 -134.97 26.90 -78.75
C ALA A 494 -135.47 28.33 -79.03
N GLU A 495 -134.58 29.30 -79.21
CA GLU A 495 -134.95 30.68 -79.57
C GLU A 495 -135.55 30.74 -80.98
N GLN A 496 -135.05 29.95 -81.92
CA GLN A 496 -135.63 29.85 -83.26
C GLN A 496 -137.04 29.23 -83.23
N GLU A 497 -137.22 28.15 -82.46
CA GLU A 497 -138.53 27.54 -82.23
C GLU A 497 -139.52 28.52 -81.57
N ARG A 498 -139.07 29.30 -80.59
CA ARG A 498 -139.85 30.37 -79.97
C ARG A 498 -140.31 31.41 -81.00
N GLN A 499 -139.41 31.85 -81.89
CA GLN A 499 -139.76 32.80 -82.95
C GLN A 499 -140.75 32.22 -83.96
N ASP A 500 -140.62 30.94 -84.31
CA ASP A 500 -141.58 30.28 -85.21
C ASP A 500 -142.95 30.11 -84.56
N LEU A 501 -143.00 29.76 -83.27
CA LEU A 501 -144.24 29.75 -82.51
C LEU A 501 -144.87 31.15 -82.43
N ASP A 502 -144.08 32.20 -82.23
CA ASP A 502 -144.56 33.59 -82.19
C ASP A 502 -145.14 34.03 -83.55
N ARG A 503 -144.51 33.61 -84.66
CA ARG A 503 -145.07 33.77 -86.01
C ARG A 503 -146.38 33.01 -86.19
N GLN A 504 -146.44 31.75 -85.77
CA GLN A 504 -147.66 30.94 -85.83
C GLN A 504 -148.78 31.58 -85.01
N LEU A 505 -148.47 32.09 -83.83
CA LEU A 505 -149.42 32.82 -82.97
C LEU A 505 -149.91 34.09 -83.65
N THR A 506 -149.01 34.86 -84.27
CA THR A 506 -149.36 36.07 -85.02
C THR A 506 -150.26 35.75 -86.21
N ASP A 507 -149.96 34.69 -86.97
CA ASP A 507 -150.78 34.23 -88.10
C ASP A 507 -152.15 33.72 -87.64
N ALA A 508 -152.20 32.96 -86.54
CA ALA A 508 -153.44 32.53 -85.92
C ALA A 508 -154.28 33.72 -85.43
N THR A 509 -153.63 34.73 -84.84
CA THR A 509 -154.28 35.98 -84.41
C THR A 509 -154.83 36.74 -85.61
N ALA A 510 -154.06 36.89 -86.69
CA ALA A 510 -154.53 37.53 -87.92
C ALA A 510 -155.69 36.77 -88.57
N LYS A 511 -155.65 35.42 -88.57
CA LYS A 511 -156.77 34.57 -89.00
C LYS A 511 -158.01 34.79 -88.13
N LEU A 512 -157.86 34.86 -86.81
CA LEU A 512 -158.94 35.18 -85.89
C LEU A 512 -159.54 36.55 -86.18
N THR A 513 -158.71 37.59 -86.33
CA THR A 513 -159.18 38.94 -86.70
C THR A 513 -159.85 38.96 -88.09
N GLY A 514 -159.35 38.15 -89.03
CA GLY A 514 -159.97 37.96 -90.34
C GLY A 514 -161.34 37.27 -90.24
N LEU A 515 -161.46 36.23 -89.42
CA LEU A 515 -162.72 35.55 -89.13
C LEU A 515 -163.69 36.47 -88.39
N GLU A 516 -163.22 37.28 -87.44
CA GLU A 516 -164.01 38.32 -86.78
C GLU A 516 -164.51 39.36 -87.79
N GLY A 517 -163.68 39.80 -88.74
CA GLY A 517 -164.11 40.68 -89.84
C GLY A 517 -165.15 40.03 -90.77
N GLN A 518 -165.01 38.74 -91.06
CA GLN A 518 -166.01 37.96 -91.81
C GLN A 518 -167.32 37.84 -91.01
N LEU A 519 -167.24 37.60 -89.71
CA LEU A 519 -168.39 37.55 -88.80
C LEU A 519 -169.11 38.90 -88.76
N HIS A 520 -168.36 40.01 -88.66
CA HIS A 520 -168.91 41.36 -88.68
C HIS A 520 -169.58 41.69 -90.02
N SER A 521 -169.08 41.15 -91.13
CA SER A 521 -169.72 41.30 -92.45
C SER A 521 -170.99 40.44 -92.60
N GLN A 522 -171.11 39.34 -91.86
CA GLN A 522 -172.33 38.51 -91.79
C GLN A 522 -173.38 39.05 -90.80
N GLU A 523 -172.96 39.71 -89.72
CA GLU A 523 -173.85 40.24 -88.68
C GLU A 523 -174.69 41.46 -89.12
N THR A 524 -174.28 42.21 -90.15
CA THR A 524 -175.05 43.35 -90.67
C THR A 524 -176.34 42.96 -91.41
N GLN A 525 -176.66 41.66 -91.56
CA GLN A 525 -177.83 41.19 -92.29
C GLN A 525 -178.86 40.37 -91.50
N ARG A 526 -178.73 40.19 -90.17
CA ARG A 526 -179.83 39.67 -89.32
C ARG A 526 -179.55 39.91 -87.83
N SER A 527 -180.50 40.56 -87.15
CA SER A 527 -180.49 40.73 -85.70
C SER A 527 -180.65 39.39 -84.99
N LEU A 528 -179.78 39.10 -84.01
CA LEU A 528 -180.03 38.07 -83.01
C LEU A 528 -179.83 38.67 -81.61
N GLN A 529 -180.95 38.76 -80.92
CA GLN A 529 -181.12 39.13 -79.53
C GLN A 529 -180.49 38.06 -78.61
N ILE A 530 -180.05 38.50 -77.45
CA ILE A 530 -179.82 37.66 -76.27
C ILE A 530 -181.14 36.89 -76.00
N PRO A 531 -181.14 35.55 -75.94
CA PRO A 531 -182.38 34.81 -75.68
C PRO A 531 -182.86 35.07 -74.25
N GLU A 532 -184.01 35.73 -74.12
CA GLU A 532 -184.85 35.65 -72.92
C GLU A 532 -185.41 34.22 -72.84
N GLY A 533 -185.12 33.53 -71.74
CA GLY A 533 -185.49 32.14 -71.52
C GLY A 533 -184.77 31.55 -70.31
N PRO A 534 -185.15 30.34 -69.87
CA PRO A 534 -184.69 29.76 -68.61
C PRO A 534 -183.16 29.64 -68.49
N LEU A 535 -182.42 29.58 -69.61
CA LEU A 535 -180.94 29.62 -69.59
C LEU A 535 -180.35 31.02 -69.35
N GLY A 536 -181.01 32.10 -69.78
CA GLY A 536 -180.58 33.48 -69.53
C GLY A 536 -180.81 33.91 -68.08
N GLU A 537 -181.89 33.44 -67.47
CA GLU A 537 -182.13 33.59 -66.02
C GLU A 537 -181.15 32.73 -65.20
N LEU A 538 -180.81 31.52 -65.67
CA LEU A 538 -179.80 30.68 -65.03
C LEU A 538 -178.39 31.31 -65.09
N ALA A 539 -178.00 31.90 -66.22
CA ALA A 539 -176.72 32.61 -66.35
C ALA A 539 -176.65 33.88 -65.49
N SER A 540 -177.77 34.61 -65.36
CA SER A 540 -177.88 35.76 -64.44
C SER A 540 -177.82 35.32 -62.97
N MET A 541 -178.43 34.18 -62.62
CA MET A 541 -178.35 33.57 -61.28
C MET A 541 -176.90 33.16 -60.94
N TYR A 542 -176.20 32.45 -61.83
CA TYR A 542 -174.80 32.05 -61.61
C TYR A 542 -173.85 33.26 -61.49
N ALA A 543 -174.06 34.32 -62.26
CA ALA A 543 -173.29 35.56 -62.14
C ALA A 543 -173.57 36.33 -60.83
N LYS A 544 -174.77 36.15 -60.24
CA LYS A 544 -175.14 36.72 -58.93
C LYS A 544 -174.58 35.88 -57.76
N ILE A 545 -174.63 34.55 -57.87
CA ILE A 545 -174.01 33.59 -56.92
C ILE A 545 -172.49 33.83 -56.82
N ALA A 546 -171.81 33.97 -57.96
CA ALA A 546 -170.37 34.25 -57.97
C ALA A 546 -170.03 35.58 -57.28
N ARG A 547 -170.95 36.55 -57.25
CA ARG A 547 -170.72 37.89 -56.69
C ARG A 547 -171.05 38.01 -55.19
N GLU A 548 -171.98 37.20 -54.68
CA GLU A 548 -172.38 37.22 -53.26
C GLU A 548 -171.66 36.16 -52.39
N VAL A 549 -171.12 35.09 -52.98
CA VAL A 549 -170.42 34.00 -52.26
C VAL A 549 -168.88 34.14 -52.31
N LEU A 550 -168.35 35.13 -53.04
CA LEU A 550 -166.90 35.33 -53.29
C LEU A 550 -166.05 35.59 -52.01
N ASN A 551 -166.68 35.97 -50.90
CA ASN A 551 -166.00 36.30 -49.64
C ASN A 551 -165.99 35.17 -48.60
N LEU A 552 -166.63 34.02 -48.87
CA LEU A 552 -166.56 32.86 -47.97
C LEU A 552 -165.31 32.03 -48.29
N PRO A 553 -164.35 31.90 -47.35
CA PRO A 553 -163.17 31.10 -47.59
C PRO A 553 -163.54 29.61 -47.45
N VAL A 554 -163.63 28.91 -48.59
CA VAL A 554 -163.93 27.47 -48.67
C VAL A 554 -162.65 26.71 -49.03
N MET A 555 -162.37 25.59 -48.36
CA MET A 555 -161.17 24.80 -48.67
C MET A 555 -161.38 23.91 -49.91
N PRO A 556 -160.63 24.05 -51.01
CA PRO A 556 -160.90 23.32 -52.26
C PRO A 556 -160.51 21.83 -52.24
N GLN A 557 -159.77 21.38 -51.23
CA GLN A 557 -159.00 20.12 -51.32
C GLN A 557 -159.82 18.84 -51.03
N ALA A 558 -161.09 18.95 -50.61
CA ALA A 558 -161.99 17.79 -50.47
C ALA A 558 -162.91 17.54 -51.69
N LEU A 559 -162.92 18.44 -52.68
CA LEU A 559 -163.89 18.42 -53.79
C LEU A 559 -163.42 17.66 -55.04
N ALA A 560 -162.24 17.03 -55.01
CA ALA A 560 -161.58 16.43 -56.18
C ALA A 560 -162.28 15.19 -56.79
N THR A 561 -163.40 14.72 -56.22
CA THR A 561 -164.15 13.55 -56.73
C THR A 561 -165.65 13.78 -56.94
N TYR A 562 -166.15 15.00 -56.73
CA TYR A 562 -167.59 15.28 -56.80
C TYR A 562 -168.00 16.03 -58.07
N ASP A 563 -169.15 15.64 -58.63
CA ASP A 563 -169.82 16.38 -59.70
C ASP A 563 -170.28 17.74 -59.16
N PHE A 564 -169.63 18.80 -59.63
CA PHE A 564 -169.92 20.20 -59.28
C PHE A 564 -171.42 20.53 -59.43
N ARG A 565 -172.13 19.85 -60.34
CA ARG A 565 -173.58 20.00 -60.52
C ARG A 565 -174.37 19.53 -59.32
N THR A 566 -173.97 18.43 -58.68
CA THR A 566 -174.66 17.86 -57.51
C THR A 566 -174.45 18.75 -56.29
N LEU A 567 -173.22 19.24 -56.08
CA LEU A 567 -172.91 20.20 -55.02
C LEU A 567 -173.69 21.52 -55.19
N ALA A 568 -173.74 22.06 -56.41
CA ALA A 568 -174.47 23.28 -56.70
C ALA A 568 -175.98 23.12 -56.46
N LEU A 569 -176.58 21.98 -56.84
CA LEU A 569 -178.01 21.72 -56.64
C LEU A 569 -178.38 21.53 -55.17
N ALA A 570 -177.51 20.93 -54.36
CA ALA A 570 -177.77 20.72 -52.94
C ALA A 570 -177.54 21.99 -52.09
N ILE A 571 -176.47 22.74 -52.37
CA ILE A 571 -176.07 23.90 -51.55
C ILE A 571 -176.78 25.19 -51.97
N ALA A 572 -177.00 25.41 -53.27
CA ALA A 572 -177.53 26.70 -53.75
C ALA A 572 -178.90 27.05 -53.14
N PRO A 573 -179.89 26.14 -53.02
CA PRO A 573 -181.17 26.47 -52.41
C PRO A 573 -181.05 26.91 -50.94
N LEU A 574 -180.10 26.33 -50.20
CA LEU A 574 -179.83 26.67 -48.80
C LEU A 574 -179.15 28.05 -48.70
N LEU A 575 -178.19 28.34 -49.57
CA LEU A 575 -177.54 29.66 -49.62
C LEU A 575 -178.49 30.79 -50.07
N PHE A 576 -179.58 30.48 -50.77
CA PHE A 576 -180.58 31.47 -51.16
C PHE A 576 -181.60 31.83 -50.06
N ARG A 577 -181.59 31.17 -48.89
CA ARG A 577 -182.42 31.59 -47.75
C ARG A 577 -181.96 32.97 -47.27
N LEU A 578 -182.92 33.84 -46.91
CA LEU A 578 -182.59 35.12 -46.27
C LEU A 578 -181.75 34.83 -45.02
N GLU A 579 -180.68 35.60 -44.80
CA GLU A 579 -179.78 35.49 -43.63
C GLU A 579 -178.78 34.32 -43.63
N SER A 580 -178.78 33.45 -44.65
CA SER A 580 -177.87 32.31 -44.77
C SER A 580 -176.37 32.67 -44.64
N ASN A 581 -175.94 33.77 -45.25
CA ASN A 581 -174.55 34.23 -45.21
C ASN A 581 -174.17 34.79 -43.82
N THR A 582 -175.13 35.40 -43.13
CA THR A 582 -174.94 35.91 -41.77
C THR A 582 -174.77 34.74 -40.80
N GLU A 583 -175.64 33.73 -40.89
CA GLU A 583 -175.57 32.54 -40.04
C GLU A 583 -174.34 31.67 -40.34
N LEU A 584 -173.96 31.54 -41.62
CA LEU A 584 -172.71 30.87 -41.99
C LEU A 584 -171.46 31.63 -41.50
N GLY A 585 -171.51 32.96 -41.47
CA GLY A 585 -170.46 33.79 -40.87
C GLY A 585 -170.35 33.56 -39.37
N VAL A 586 -171.47 33.59 -38.64
CA VAL A 586 -171.52 33.29 -37.20
C VAL A 586 -171.01 31.88 -36.90
N PHE A 587 -171.39 30.90 -37.75
CA PHE A 587 -170.90 29.54 -37.63
C PHE A 587 -169.40 29.43 -37.91
N LEU A 588 -168.88 30.13 -38.92
CA LEU A 588 -167.44 30.18 -39.20
C LEU A 588 -166.66 30.77 -38.02
N ASP A 589 -167.16 31.86 -37.44
CA ASP A 589 -166.56 32.52 -36.27
C ASP A 589 -166.65 31.66 -35.00
N SER A 590 -167.60 30.72 -34.93
CA SER A 590 -167.71 29.77 -33.81
C SER A 590 -166.53 28.81 -33.72
N GLY A 591 -165.82 28.57 -34.83
CA GLY A 591 -164.71 27.62 -34.89
C GLY A 591 -165.11 26.15 -34.67
N SER A 592 -166.40 25.81 -34.82
CA SER A 592 -166.86 24.45 -34.55
C SER A 592 -166.28 23.44 -35.55
N SER A 593 -165.41 22.55 -35.06
CA SER A 593 -164.76 21.51 -35.87
C SER A 593 -165.57 20.21 -36.02
N GLU A 594 -166.72 20.13 -35.33
CA GLU A 594 -167.69 19.05 -35.47
C GLU A 594 -168.53 19.25 -36.73
N TRP A 595 -169.13 18.19 -37.28
CA TRP A 595 -170.01 18.35 -38.43
C TRP A 595 -171.43 18.74 -37.98
N HIS A 596 -172.02 19.67 -38.71
CA HIS A 596 -173.38 20.15 -38.51
C HIS A 596 -174.14 20.02 -39.82
N CYS A 597 -175.44 19.76 -39.77
CA CYS A 597 -176.27 19.88 -40.96
C CYS A 597 -176.26 21.35 -41.44
N LEU A 598 -175.93 21.58 -42.70
CA LEU A 598 -175.86 22.92 -43.30
C LEU A 598 -177.19 23.64 -43.20
N GLU A 599 -178.30 22.93 -43.34
CA GLU A 599 -179.63 23.50 -43.20
C GLU A 599 -179.88 24.04 -41.79
N ASN A 600 -179.51 23.26 -40.75
CA ASN A 600 -179.58 23.71 -39.36
C ASN A 600 -178.66 24.92 -39.08
N VAL A 601 -177.48 24.96 -39.71
CA VAL A 601 -176.56 26.08 -39.60
C VAL A 601 -177.17 27.33 -40.24
N VAL A 602 -177.71 27.20 -41.45
CA VAL A 602 -178.35 28.30 -42.18
C VAL A 602 -179.61 28.81 -41.47
N ASP A 603 -180.33 27.94 -40.75
CA ASP A 603 -181.51 28.30 -39.95
C ASP A 603 -181.13 28.86 -38.55
N GLY A 604 -179.85 29.14 -38.28
CA GLY A 604 -179.37 29.77 -37.05
C GLY A 604 -179.40 28.87 -35.82
N MET A 605 -179.53 27.55 -35.99
CA MET A 605 -179.56 26.56 -34.90
C MET A 605 -178.49 25.48 -35.09
N PRO A 606 -177.18 25.81 -35.06
CA PRO A 606 -176.12 24.82 -35.19
C PRO A 606 -176.16 23.86 -33.99
N ARG A 607 -176.67 22.65 -34.21
CA ARG A 607 -176.59 21.55 -33.25
C ARG A 607 -175.44 20.65 -33.65
N PRO A 608 -174.46 20.39 -32.78
CA PRO A 608 -173.46 19.38 -33.09
C PRO A 608 -174.18 18.04 -33.18
N GLU A 609 -174.17 17.44 -34.36
CA GLU A 609 -174.69 16.08 -34.50
C GLU A 609 -173.65 15.13 -33.91
N VAL A 610 -174.09 14.20 -33.07
CA VAL A 610 -173.24 13.10 -32.64
C VAL A 610 -173.05 12.18 -33.84
N ILE A 611 -172.07 12.48 -34.68
CA ILE A 611 -171.82 11.79 -35.93
C ILE A 611 -171.20 10.42 -35.64
N ARG A 612 -172.04 9.45 -35.30
CA ARG A 612 -171.70 8.04 -35.46
C ARG A 612 -172.07 7.67 -36.90
N GLN A 613 -171.08 7.65 -37.80
CA GLN A 613 -171.18 7.22 -39.22
C GLN A 613 -171.60 8.26 -40.28
N ARG A 614 -171.48 9.57 -40.02
CA ARG A 614 -171.78 10.63 -41.02
C ARG A 614 -173.20 10.53 -41.57
N GLN A 615 -174.20 10.35 -40.71
CA GLN A 615 -175.62 10.41 -41.07
C GLN A 615 -176.31 11.52 -40.27
N CYS A 616 -177.08 12.38 -40.95
CA CYS A 616 -177.83 13.46 -40.32
C CYS A 616 -179.08 12.85 -39.67
N THR A 617 -179.34 13.15 -38.40
CA THR A 617 -180.51 12.59 -37.71
C THR A 617 -181.77 13.44 -37.89
N ASP A 618 -181.60 14.69 -38.30
CA ASP A 618 -182.69 15.65 -38.44
C ASP A 618 -183.42 15.55 -39.80
N HIS A 619 -182.81 14.91 -40.80
CA HIS A 619 -183.37 14.80 -42.15
C HIS A 619 -183.23 13.37 -42.69
N ASP A 620 -184.34 12.80 -43.18
CA ASP A 620 -184.40 11.43 -43.74
C ASP A 620 -183.81 11.33 -45.18
N GLY A 621 -182.76 12.08 -45.52
CA GLY A 621 -182.19 12.16 -46.89
C GLY A 621 -180.74 12.65 -46.98
N GLU A 622 -180.22 12.83 -48.21
CA GLU A 622 -178.86 13.34 -48.47
C GLU A 622 -178.70 14.75 -47.91
N CYS A 623 -178.08 14.87 -46.73
CA CYS A 623 -177.78 16.15 -46.11
C CYS A 623 -176.37 16.63 -46.48
N VAL A 624 -176.24 17.94 -46.65
CA VAL A 624 -174.94 18.60 -46.67
C VAL A 624 -174.53 18.86 -45.24
N LEU A 625 -173.45 18.22 -44.81
CA LEU A 625 -172.77 18.50 -43.56
C LEU A 625 -171.73 19.60 -43.77
N VAL A 626 -171.59 20.49 -42.79
CA VAL A 626 -170.59 21.57 -42.77
C VAL A 626 -169.86 21.58 -41.43
N ARG A 627 -168.57 21.87 -41.45
CA ARG A 627 -167.78 22.17 -40.26
C ARG A 627 -166.83 23.32 -40.54
N VAL A 628 -166.24 23.87 -39.49
CA VAL A 628 -165.13 24.81 -39.57
C VAL A 628 -163.82 24.04 -39.51
N ALA A 629 -162.98 24.19 -40.53
CA ALA A 629 -161.62 23.66 -40.58
C ALA A 629 -160.60 24.81 -40.53
N GLU A 630 -159.42 24.55 -39.98
CA GLU A 630 -158.31 25.51 -40.02
C GLU A 630 -157.44 25.24 -41.26
N SER A 631 -157.28 26.27 -42.11
CA SER A 631 -156.41 26.23 -43.29
C SER A 631 -155.38 27.36 -43.22
N GLY A 632 -154.28 27.11 -42.50
CA GLY A 632 -153.29 28.15 -42.18
C GLY A 632 -153.79 29.08 -41.08
N GLU A 633 -153.68 30.39 -41.26
CA GLU A 633 -154.13 31.41 -40.28
C GLU A 633 -155.62 31.79 -40.42
N ARG A 634 -156.40 31.07 -41.24
CA ARG A 634 -157.83 31.37 -41.48
C ARG A 634 -158.71 30.15 -41.26
N ALA A 635 -159.82 30.37 -40.56
CA ALA A 635 -160.94 29.43 -40.49
C ALA A 635 -161.62 29.38 -41.86
N VAL A 636 -161.94 28.17 -42.33
CA VAL A 636 -162.60 27.90 -43.61
C VAL A 636 -163.74 26.92 -43.42
N LEU A 637 -164.79 27.00 -44.23
CA LEU A 637 -165.86 26.00 -44.23
C LEU A 637 -165.43 24.76 -45.03
N ASP A 638 -165.61 23.59 -44.43
CA ASP A 638 -165.42 22.28 -45.04
C ASP A 638 -166.79 21.60 -45.17
N PHE A 639 -167.12 21.10 -46.35
CA PHE A 639 -168.43 20.55 -46.69
C PHE A 639 -168.34 19.07 -47.03
N TYR A 640 -169.33 18.31 -46.60
CA TYR A 640 -169.46 16.88 -46.89
C TYR A 640 -170.92 16.57 -47.25
N ILE A 641 -171.18 16.07 -48.46
CA ILE A 641 -172.50 15.59 -48.84
C ILE A 641 -172.57 14.10 -48.50
N GLN A 642 -173.67 13.69 -47.85
CA GLN A 642 -173.96 12.29 -47.57
C GLN A 642 -174.27 11.47 -48.81
#